data_AF-A0A1I8PYY5-F1
#
_entry.id   AF-A0A1I8PYY5-F1
#
_cell.length_a   1.000
_cell.length_b   1.000
_cell.length_c   1.000
_cell.angle_alpha   90.00
_cell.angle_beta   90.00
_cell.angle_gamma   90.00
#
_symmetry.space_group_name_H-M   'P 1'
#
loop_
_entity.id
_entity.type
_entity.pdbx_description
1 polymer ?
#
loop_
_entity_poly.entity_id
_entity_poly.type
_entity_poly.pdbx_seq_one_letter_code
_entity_poly.pdbx_strand_id
1 'polypeptide(L)'
;MAVTRSKHEQPNHVVRDGRHSFSVLDVRSISGANNHNLVAAKVRTRLNMFELRSMINSKRYENKSNNIGHLLHDRMLYTDFGSQVRRRLQASPPFLQRLELDSVLKGHEGCVNCLEWSSCGRILASGSDDFHLILWNPFAQKIVRKILTKHTGNMFSVKFMPKFNNLIATAAADKKILIFDVNASESLYTCECHSSRVKRLATAPDSPYIFWSAGEDGIVLQLDHREKHICNSANNRLINLTSFIDANAEAKCIAVNPIRTEYIAVGANDPYARIYDRRMLKTFSTAANDSPEADGRPKESVTYYCPGHISQNNAKRMEHESRAITYLTFNATGTELLVNMGAEHIYIYDLINAEQPVFLNLPEYKTTINNTDNNADGAGATATPQNQTHSRRKLPEQIEEYKKWGNEFLENEKYYLAIRTYSDAIRLASFGSPVLYLNRATAYMRRQWYGDIYAALRDCHTALRLDPAYVKAHFRLARSLLELGRPQDADECLKELIRRFPSYANNHGVLMLNKDIRENCQTNSSSSQQHEQFAVADFLARGEMTDEEFNWRCKAKDYKERLLGHCNTTTDIKEANYFGNKGQFIVAGSDDGNFFIWERKSGNIHSIYKADSAIVNCVLPHAELCLMATSGIDHDIKIWSPMKENERPNFIDPLGRCVEENQMKMRTDPFAISNRNAFCWNG
;
A
#
# COMPACT_ATOMS: atom_id res chain seq x y z
N MET A 1 -70.51 -28.81 6.57
CA MET A 1 -69.79 -28.63 5.30
C MET A 1 -70.81 -28.32 4.22
N ALA A 2 -70.93 -27.05 3.85
CA ALA A 2 -71.77 -26.60 2.73
C ALA A 2 -71.19 -25.30 2.17
N VAL A 3 -71.10 -25.26 0.85
CA VAL A 3 -70.65 -24.17 -0.01
C VAL A 3 -71.86 -23.32 -0.38
N THR A 4 -71.73 -21.98 -0.43
CA THR A 4 -72.50 -21.14 -1.37
C THR A 4 -71.81 -19.79 -1.64
N ARG A 5 -71.81 -19.41 -2.93
CA ARG A 5 -71.43 -18.11 -3.54
C ARG A 5 -72.70 -17.28 -3.82
N SER A 6 -72.59 -15.95 -3.78
CA SER A 6 -73.25 -14.99 -4.72
C SER A 6 -72.48 -13.66 -4.64
N LYS A 7 -71.91 -13.07 -5.71
CA LYS A 7 -72.42 -12.37 -6.92
C LYS A 7 -72.96 -10.93 -6.70
N HIS A 8 -72.13 -9.98 -7.16
CA HIS A 8 -72.33 -8.67 -7.82
C HIS A 8 -73.65 -7.88 -7.74
N GLU A 9 -73.50 -6.56 -7.52
CA GLU A 9 -74.10 -5.47 -8.33
C GLU A 9 -73.34 -4.12 -8.13
N GLN A 10 -73.26 -3.30 -9.19
CA GLN A 10 -72.75 -1.91 -9.29
C GLN A 10 -73.96 -0.98 -9.63
N PRO A 11 -73.84 0.34 -9.97
CA PRO A 11 -72.96 1.46 -9.55
C PRO A 11 -73.79 2.75 -9.19
N ASN A 12 -73.14 3.87 -8.82
CA ASN A 12 -73.40 5.22 -9.38
C ASN A 12 -72.55 6.36 -8.75
N HIS A 13 -72.08 7.26 -9.62
CA HIS A 13 -71.36 8.52 -9.37
C HIS A 13 -72.29 9.65 -8.90
N VAL A 14 -71.82 10.57 -8.02
CA VAL A 14 -72.06 12.03 -8.10
C VAL A 14 -70.92 12.81 -7.40
N VAL A 15 -70.59 13.96 -7.99
CA VAL A 15 -69.54 14.95 -7.73
C VAL A 15 -69.97 15.98 -6.66
N ARG A 16 -69.03 16.51 -5.84
CA ARG A 16 -68.75 17.95 -5.57
C ARG A 16 -68.27 18.28 -4.15
N ASP A 17 -67.21 19.10 -4.14
CA ASP A 17 -66.86 20.23 -3.26
C ASP A 17 -67.32 20.26 -1.80
N GLY A 18 -66.33 20.41 -0.91
CA GLY A 18 -66.54 20.82 0.48
C GLY A 18 -65.28 21.43 1.07
N ARG A 19 -65.17 22.77 1.00
CA ARG A 19 -64.26 23.58 1.83
C ARG A 19 -64.55 23.29 3.29
N HIS A 20 -63.55 23.02 4.11
CA HIS A 20 -63.66 23.20 5.55
C HIS A 20 -62.53 24.08 6.11
N SER A 21 -62.97 25.29 6.41
CA SER A 21 -62.39 26.29 7.28
C SER A 21 -62.25 25.81 8.72
N PHE A 22 -61.17 26.26 9.35
CA PHE A 22 -60.90 26.40 10.78
C PHE A 22 -62.11 26.25 11.72
N SER A 23 -61.96 25.37 12.73
CA SER A 23 -62.57 25.53 14.03
C SER A 23 -61.49 25.59 15.10
N VAL A 24 -61.51 26.71 15.82
CA VAL A 24 -60.81 26.96 17.08
C VAL A 24 -61.44 26.04 18.13
N LEU A 25 -60.61 25.28 18.85
CA LEU A 25 -61.02 24.65 20.10
C LEU A 25 -60.02 24.98 21.21
N ASP A 26 -60.63 25.49 22.27
CA ASP A 26 -60.07 25.98 23.52
C ASP A 26 -59.09 25.01 24.19
N VAL A 27 -58.00 25.59 24.69
CA VAL A 27 -57.07 24.94 25.60
C VAL A 27 -57.40 25.39 27.02
N ARG A 28 -57.93 24.48 27.84
CA ARG A 28 -57.78 24.53 29.30
C ARG A 28 -57.43 23.16 29.89
N SER A 29 -56.18 23.08 30.32
CA SER A 29 -55.63 22.39 31.50
C SER A 29 -55.97 20.91 31.74
N ILE A 30 -54.99 20.02 31.46
CA ILE A 30 -54.47 19.08 32.47
C ILE A 30 -52.94 19.08 32.38
N SER A 31 -52.34 19.32 33.54
CA SER A 31 -50.92 19.41 33.87
C SER A 31 -50.21 18.05 33.88
N GLY A 32 -48.93 18.06 33.47
CA GLY A 32 -47.90 17.21 34.10
C GLY A 32 -47.33 16.07 33.26
N ALA A 33 -46.42 16.38 32.32
CA ALA A 33 -45.33 15.47 31.92
C ALA A 33 -44.25 16.20 31.09
N ASN A 34 -43.09 16.45 31.71
CA ASN A 34 -41.73 16.58 31.14
C ASN A 34 -41.54 17.00 29.67
N ASN A 35 -41.74 18.28 29.35
CA ASN A 35 -41.23 18.90 28.12
C ASN A 35 -39.75 19.36 28.22
N HIS A 36 -39.14 19.34 29.41
CA HIS A 36 -37.75 19.74 29.59
C HIS A 36 -36.74 18.77 28.97
N ASN A 37 -37.04 17.47 28.91
CA ASN A 37 -36.13 16.48 28.31
C ASN A 37 -36.10 16.56 26.78
N LEU A 38 -37.21 16.91 26.12
CA LEU A 38 -37.26 17.03 24.66
C LEU A 38 -36.60 18.32 24.17
N VAL A 39 -36.73 19.42 24.93
CA VAL A 39 -36.05 20.69 24.64
C VAL A 39 -34.56 20.58 24.97
N ALA A 40 -34.17 19.96 26.09
CA ALA A 40 -32.77 19.70 26.40
C ALA A 40 -32.11 18.76 25.38
N ALA A 41 -32.80 17.72 24.91
CA ALA A 41 -32.32 16.84 23.84
C ALA A 41 -32.18 17.58 22.50
N LYS A 42 -33.16 18.41 22.10
CA LYS A 42 -33.07 19.22 20.87
C LYS A 42 -32.00 20.31 20.96
N VAL A 43 -31.83 20.95 22.12
CA VAL A 43 -30.81 21.98 22.35
C VAL A 43 -29.41 21.36 22.41
N ARG A 44 -29.25 20.20 23.07
CA ARG A 44 -27.98 19.44 23.10
C ARG A 44 -27.61 18.90 21.72
N THR A 45 -28.60 18.43 20.94
CA THR A 45 -28.38 18.01 19.54
C THR A 45 -27.99 19.20 18.66
N ARG A 46 -28.61 20.38 18.83
CA ARG A 46 -28.25 21.62 18.10
C ARG A 46 -26.88 22.17 18.52
N LEU A 47 -26.51 22.11 19.79
CA LEU A 47 -25.19 22.50 20.30
C LEU A 47 -24.10 21.58 19.74
N ASN A 48 -24.30 20.26 19.80
CA ASN A 48 -23.38 19.30 19.18
C ASN A 48 -23.28 19.51 17.66
N MET A 49 -24.38 19.84 16.98
CA MET A 49 -24.37 20.16 15.54
C MET A 49 -23.60 21.45 15.24
N PHE A 50 -23.69 22.47 16.09
CA PHE A 50 -22.94 23.71 15.93
C PHE A 50 -21.44 23.50 16.19
N GLU A 51 -21.08 22.77 17.25
CA GLU A 51 -19.71 22.38 17.55
C GLU A 51 -19.12 21.54 16.41
N LEU A 52 -19.83 20.51 15.95
CA LEU A 52 -19.46 19.71 14.78
C LEU A 52 -19.28 20.60 13.54
N ARG A 53 -20.19 21.53 13.27
CA ARG A 53 -20.07 22.47 12.14
C ARG A 53 -18.82 23.35 12.26
N SER A 54 -18.42 23.76 13.46
CA SER A 54 -17.19 24.54 13.71
C SER A 54 -15.91 23.70 13.66
N MET A 55 -16.00 22.43 14.08
CA MET A 55 -14.90 21.48 14.05
C MET A 55 -14.58 21.06 12.62
N ILE A 56 -15.62 20.87 11.81
CA ILE A 56 -15.48 20.47 10.42
C ILE A 56 -15.29 21.69 9.48
N ASN A 57 -15.98 22.82 9.69
CA ASN A 57 -15.78 24.05 8.89
C ASN A 57 -14.88 25.06 9.62
N SER A 58 -13.59 25.06 9.30
CA SER A 58 -12.64 25.99 9.92
C SER A 58 -12.61 27.41 9.32
N LYS A 59 -13.44 27.77 8.32
CA LYS A 59 -13.38 29.09 7.65
C LYS A 59 -14.76 29.65 7.29
N ARG A 60 -15.19 30.73 7.96
CA ARG A 60 -16.12 31.73 7.39
C ARG A 60 -15.27 32.90 6.91
N TYR A 61 -15.30 33.19 5.61
CA TYR A 61 -14.65 34.35 5.01
C TYR A 61 -15.68 35.48 4.87
N GLU A 62 -15.42 36.64 5.48
CA GLU A 62 -16.09 37.88 5.10
C GLU A 62 -15.27 38.56 4.01
N ASN A 63 -15.80 38.53 2.79
CA ASN A 63 -15.15 39.02 1.58
C ASN A 63 -15.27 40.55 1.49
N LYS A 64 -14.44 41.31 2.21
CA LYS A 64 -14.33 42.78 2.02
C LYS A 64 -12.94 43.33 2.37
N SER A 65 -11.90 43.05 1.59
CA SER A 65 -10.79 44.01 1.50
C SER A 65 -10.07 43.97 0.14
N ASN A 66 -10.06 45.10 -0.57
CA ASN A 66 -9.32 45.31 -1.83
C ASN A 66 -7.92 45.90 -1.57
N ASN A 67 -7.40 45.79 -0.35
CA ASN A 67 -6.11 46.38 0.03
C ASN A 67 -5.01 45.32 -0.07
N ILE A 68 -4.03 45.56 -0.94
CA ILE A 68 -2.91 44.62 -1.18
C ILE A 68 -2.02 44.41 0.05
N GLY A 69 -1.91 45.41 0.94
CA GLY A 69 -1.22 45.30 2.21
C GLY A 69 -1.94 44.37 3.19
N HIS A 70 -3.28 44.41 3.25
CA HIS A 70 -4.06 43.42 3.99
C HIS A 70 -3.94 42.04 3.35
N LEU A 71 -4.04 41.91 2.02
CA LEU A 71 -3.89 40.63 1.34
C LEU A 71 -2.49 39.99 1.55
N LEU A 72 -1.43 40.80 1.64
CA LEU A 72 -0.07 40.34 1.92
C LEU A 72 0.13 40.00 3.41
N HIS A 73 -0.40 40.81 4.32
CA HIS A 73 -0.39 40.55 5.76
C HIS A 73 -1.20 39.30 6.10
N ASP A 74 -2.39 39.18 5.52
CA ASP A 74 -3.23 37.99 5.53
C ASP A 74 -2.48 36.79 4.93
N ARG A 75 -1.76 36.93 3.80
CA ARG A 75 -0.89 35.85 3.25
C ARG A 75 0.25 35.44 4.20
N MET A 76 0.84 36.36 4.97
CA MET A 76 1.84 36.03 6.00
C MET A 76 1.20 35.33 7.20
N LEU A 77 -0.03 35.68 7.57
CA LEU A 77 -0.83 34.95 8.56
C LEU A 77 -1.37 33.60 8.03
N TYR A 78 -1.54 33.47 6.70
CA TYR A 78 -2.06 32.29 6.00
C TYR A 78 -1.00 31.32 5.49
N THR A 79 0.27 31.73 5.44
CA THR A 79 1.35 30.76 5.54
C THR A 79 1.29 30.26 6.96
N ASP A 80 0.48 29.21 7.20
CA ASP A 80 0.27 28.63 8.52
C ASP A 80 1.60 28.06 9.02
N PHE A 81 2.42 28.95 9.55
CA PHE A 81 3.72 28.66 10.12
C PHE A 81 3.55 27.60 11.21
N GLY A 82 2.44 27.65 11.95
CA GLY A 82 1.99 26.61 12.84
C GLY A 82 1.90 25.25 12.15
N SER A 83 1.15 25.11 11.05
CA SER A 83 1.05 23.85 10.28
C SER A 83 2.40 23.41 9.71
N GLN A 84 3.22 24.32 9.22
CA GLN A 84 4.56 23.99 8.74
C GLN A 84 5.45 23.45 9.87
N VAL A 85 5.43 24.09 11.05
CA VAL A 85 6.16 23.64 12.23
C VAL A 85 5.60 22.31 12.73
N ARG A 86 4.27 22.17 12.88
CA ARG A 86 3.61 20.92 13.28
C ARG A 86 4.01 19.77 12.37
N ARG A 87 3.88 19.94 11.05
CA ARG A 87 4.31 18.95 10.06
C ARG A 87 5.80 18.61 10.18
N ARG A 88 6.68 19.61 10.33
CA ARG A 88 8.11 19.36 10.54
C ARG A 88 8.39 18.55 11.81
N LEU A 89 7.62 18.76 12.88
CA LEU A 89 7.76 18.06 14.16
C LEU A 89 7.00 16.73 14.21
N GLN A 90 6.07 16.48 13.29
CA GLN A 90 5.14 15.34 13.23
C GLN A 90 5.81 13.98 13.45
N ALA A 91 7.02 13.79 12.94
CA ALA A 91 7.81 12.59 13.18
C ALA A 91 9.25 12.96 13.52
N SER A 92 9.41 13.93 14.43
CA SER A 92 10.71 14.24 15.03
C SER A 92 11.16 13.10 15.94
N PRO A 93 12.47 12.77 16.00
CA PRO A 93 12.97 11.65 16.79
C PRO A 93 12.52 11.65 18.27
N PRO A 94 12.53 12.78 19.02
CA PRO A 94 12.08 12.79 20.41
C PRO A 94 10.59 12.44 20.58
N PHE A 95 9.75 12.79 19.59
CA PHE A 95 8.33 12.45 19.62
C PHE A 95 8.10 10.96 19.36
N LEU A 96 8.82 10.38 18.40
CA LEU A 96 8.71 8.95 18.12
C LEU A 96 9.25 8.08 19.25
N GLN A 97 10.33 8.51 19.91
CA GLN A 97 10.89 7.82 21.07
C GLN A 97 9.91 7.75 22.24
N ARG A 98 9.01 8.74 22.32
CA ARG A 98 7.98 8.87 23.36
C ARG A 98 6.59 8.41 22.91
N LEU A 99 6.46 7.91 21.68
CA LEU A 99 5.19 7.44 21.16
C LEU A 99 4.71 6.26 22.00
N GLU A 100 3.45 6.35 22.46
CA GLU A 100 2.76 5.33 23.26
C GLU A 100 1.24 5.51 23.10
N LEU A 101 0.47 4.53 23.57
CA LEU A 101 -0.99 4.58 23.62
C LEU A 101 -1.46 5.73 24.52
N ASP A 102 -2.17 6.69 23.92
CA ASP A 102 -2.72 7.86 24.59
C ASP A 102 -4.15 7.59 25.07
N SER A 103 -5.00 7.06 24.18
CA SER A 103 -6.39 6.76 24.51
C SER A 103 -7.00 5.66 23.65
N VAL A 104 -8.12 5.12 24.12
CA VAL A 104 -8.91 4.09 23.43
C VAL A 104 -10.33 4.61 23.25
N LEU A 105 -10.77 4.72 22.01
CA LEU A 105 -12.12 5.17 21.65
C LEU A 105 -13.05 3.95 21.55
N LYS A 106 -14.00 3.85 22.48
CA LYS A 106 -14.94 2.73 22.59
C LYS A 106 -16.34 3.16 22.14
N GLY A 107 -16.98 2.37 21.29
CA GLY A 107 -18.35 2.66 20.84
C GLY A 107 -18.87 1.83 19.65
N HIS A 108 -17.99 1.10 18.97
CA HIS A 108 -18.38 0.04 18.04
C HIS A 108 -18.59 -1.28 18.77
N GLU A 109 -19.34 -2.18 18.13
CA GLU A 109 -19.67 -3.53 18.63
C GLU A 109 -19.09 -4.64 17.74
N GLY A 110 -18.45 -4.28 16.63
CA GLY A 110 -17.75 -5.20 15.71
C GLY A 110 -16.38 -4.66 15.32
N CYS A 111 -15.62 -5.44 14.55
CA CYS A 111 -14.29 -5.05 14.06
C CYS A 111 -14.34 -3.69 13.36
N VAL A 112 -13.31 -2.86 13.55
CA VAL A 112 -13.22 -1.54 12.92
C VAL A 112 -12.23 -1.60 11.75
N ASN A 113 -12.78 -1.76 10.55
CA ASN A 113 -12.04 -2.11 9.34
C ASN A 113 -11.65 -0.92 8.46
N CYS A 114 -12.13 0.29 8.75
CA CYS A 114 -11.72 1.50 8.03
C CYS A 114 -11.75 2.75 8.90
N LEU A 115 -10.73 3.60 8.72
CA LEU A 115 -10.56 4.89 9.40
C LEU A 115 -10.26 5.98 8.37
N GLU A 116 -10.71 7.20 8.63
CA GLU A 116 -10.31 8.38 7.84
C GLU A 116 -10.28 9.64 8.71
N TRP A 117 -9.18 10.40 8.63
CA TRP A 117 -9.11 11.74 9.20
C TRP A 117 -9.83 12.74 8.31
N SER A 118 -10.61 13.63 8.93
CA SER A 118 -11.05 14.86 8.25
C SER A 118 -9.84 15.66 7.74
N SER A 119 -10.03 16.46 6.68
CA SER A 119 -8.96 17.26 6.07
C SER A 119 -8.24 18.20 7.04
N CYS A 120 -8.92 18.63 8.12
CA CYS A 120 -8.36 19.47 9.18
C CYS A 120 -7.77 18.67 10.36
N GLY A 121 -7.90 17.34 10.38
CA GLY A 121 -7.39 16.46 11.43
C GLY A 121 -8.17 16.47 12.75
N ARG A 122 -9.26 17.24 12.85
CA ARG A 122 -10.02 17.40 14.12
C ARG A 122 -11.01 16.28 14.40
N ILE A 123 -11.54 15.68 13.34
CA ILE A 123 -12.50 14.57 13.39
C ILE A 123 -11.86 13.33 12.76
N LEU A 124 -12.07 12.20 13.41
CA LEU A 124 -11.77 10.86 12.89
C LEU A 124 -13.11 10.17 12.57
N ALA A 125 -13.25 9.62 11.37
CA ALA A 125 -14.38 8.78 11.00
C ALA A 125 -13.98 7.30 11.04
N SER A 126 -14.89 6.43 11.45
CA SER A 126 -14.71 4.98 11.46
C SER A 126 -15.93 4.24 10.92
N GLY A 127 -15.68 3.16 10.19
CA GLY A 127 -16.69 2.19 9.78
C GLY A 127 -16.38 0.80 10.34
N SER A 128 -17.41 0.05 10.70
CA SER A 128 -17.30 -1.21 11.42
C SER A 128 -18.27 -2.27 10.87
N ASP A 129 -18.01 -3.52 11.25
CA ASP A 129 -18.88 -4.67 11.01
C ASP A 129 -20.23 -4.57 11.77
N ASP A 130 -20.36 -3.64 12.71
CA ASP A 130 -21.64 -3.30 13.35
C ASP A 130 -22.55 -2.40 12.48
N PHE A 131 -22.15 -2.13 11.22
CA PHE A 131 -22.83 -1.27 10.23
C PHE A 131 -22.97 0.19 10.64
N HIS A 132 -22.26 0.65 11.67
CA HIS A 132 -22.25 2.05 12.06
C HIS A 132 -21.09 2.82 11.43
N LEU A 133 -21.40 4.06 11.05
CA LEU A 133 -20.43 5.12 10.83
C LEU A 133 -20.36 5.97 12.11
N ILE A 134 -19.18 6.05 12.74
CA ILE A 134 -18.97 6.89 13.92
C ILE A 134 -17.98 8.02 13.60
N LEU A 135 -18.33 9.23 14.02
CA LEU A 135 -17.46 10.40 13.99
C LEU A 135 -17.00 10.73 15.39
N TRP A 136 -15.69 10.81 15.57
CA TRP A 136 -15.03 11.00 16.84
C TRP A 136 -14.37 12.36 16.91
N ASN A 137 -14.39 12.95 18.10
CA ASN A 137 -13.41 13.94 18.50
C ASN A 137 -12.35 13.19 19.33
N PRO A 138 -11.21 12.81 18.73
CA PRO A 138 -10.21 12.00 19.42
C PRO A 138 -9.54 12.75 20.57
N PHE A 139 -9.39 14.08 20.47
CA PHE A 139 -8.79 14.90 21.53
C PHE A 139 -9.68 15.02 22.76
N ALA A 140 -11.00 15.01 22.57
CA ALA A 140 -11.97 15.00 23.66
C ALA A 140 -12.43 13.58 24.05
N GLN A 141 -11.96 12.55 23.34
CA GLN A 141 -12.36 11.15 23.50
C GLN A 141 -13.89 10.95 23.48
N LYS A 142 -14.58 11.66 22.58
CA LYS A 142 -16.05 11.68 22.50
C LYS A 142 -16.56 11.30 21.13
N ILE A 143 -17.65 10.54 21.12
CA ILE A 143 -18.49 10.35 19.94
C ILE A 143 -19.20 11.67 19.65
N VAL A 144 -18.96 12.23 18.47
CA VAL A 144 -19.68 13.42 18.00
C VAL A 144 -20.96 13.01 17.30
N ARG A 145 -20.93 11.93 16.52
CA ARG A 145 -22.09 11.37 15.81
C ARG A 145 -21.93 9.87 15.64
N LYS A 146 -23.01 9.12 15.85
CA LYS A 146 -23.14 7.69 15.51
C LYS A 146 -24.31 7.55 14.55
N ILE A 147 -24.06 6.97 13.38
CA ILE A 147 -25.03 6.80 12.30
C ILE A 147 -25.12 5.31 12.00
N LEU A 148 -26.31 4.73 12.19
CA LEU A 148 -26.60 3.40 11.66
C LEU A 148 -26.78 3.52 10.15
N THR A 149 -25.87 2.92 9.39
CA THR A 149 -25.94 2.97 7.94
C THR A 149 -26.99 1.98 7.42
N LYS A 150 -27.39 2.12 6.14
CA LYS A 150 -28.21 1.11 5.46
C LYS A 150 -27.38 -0.08 4.97
N HIS A 151 -26.08 -0.14 5.31
CA HIS A 151 -25.26 -1.27 4.93
C HIS A 151 -25.70 -2.54 5.65
N THR A 152 -25.56 -3.67 4.97
CA THR A 152 -25.90 -5.00 5.50
C THR A 152 -24.70 -5.95 5.52
N GLY A 153 -23.49 -5.40 5.42
CA GLY A 153 -22.24 -6.15 5.40
C GLY A 153 -21.08 -5.28 5.91
N ASN A 154 -19.93 -5.92 6.13
CA ASN A 154 -18.75 -5.30 6.72
C ASN A 154 -18.33 -4.03 5.97
N MET A 155 -18.10 -2.94 6.71
CA MET A 155 -17.68 -1.66 6.11
C MET A 155 -16.17 -1.66 5.87
N PHE A 156 -15.76 -1.51 4.61
CA PHE A 156 -14.35 -1.59 4.21
C PHE A 156 -13.72 -0.23 3.88
N SER A 157 -14.53 0.81 3.64
CA SER A 157 -14.00 2.13 3.35
C SER A 157 -14.91 3.24 3.84
N VAL A 158 -14.28 4.30 4.38
CA VAL A 158 -14.90 5.56 4.74
C VAL A 158 -14.03 6.69 4.17
N LYS A 159 -14.64 7.68 3.53
CA LYS A 159 -13.93 8.84 2.96
C LYS A 159 -14.71 10.13 3.17
N PHE A 160 -14.02 11.17 3.65
CA PHE A 160 -14.55 12.53 3.58
C PHE A 160 -14.49 13.02 2.14
N MET A 161 -15.60 13.57 1.64
CA MET A 161 -15.62 14.19 0.33
C MET A 161 -14.83 15.51 0.36
N PRO A 162 -13.87 15.74 -0.55
CA PRO A 162 -13.03 16.93 -0.52
C PRO A 162 -13.86 18.21 -0.64
N LYS A 163 -13.44 19.29 0.05
CA LYS A 163 -14.15 20.59 0.16
C LYS A 163 -15.54 20.53 0.83
N PHE A 164 -16.19 19.37 0.88
CA PHE A 164 -17.46 19.13 1.56
C PHE A 164 -17.21 18.50 2.92
N ASN A 165 -16.94 19.40 3.85
CA ASN A 165 -16.73 19.13 5.26
C ASN A 165 -17.79 18.17 5.86
N ASN A 166 -19.05 18.23 5.42
CA ASN A 166 -20.15 17.42 5.95
C ASN A 166 -20.51 16.19 5.13
N LEU A 167 -19.84 15.88 4.01
CA LEU A 167 -20.20 14.72 3.18
C LEU A 167 -19.20 13.58 3.38
N ILE A 168 -19.73 12.39 3.63
CA ILE A 168 -18.93 11.18 3.89
C ILE A 168 -19.45 10.05 3.01
N ALA A 169 -18.55 9.45 2.24
CA ALA A 169 -18.83 8.25 1.45
C ALA A 169 -18.38 6.99 2.22
N THR A 170 -19.17 5.93 2.13
CA THR A 170 -18.86 4.62 2.71
C THR A 170 -19.08 3.50 1.70
N ALA A 171 -18.32 2.43 1.83
CA ALA A 171 -18.40 1.24 0.98
C ALA A 171 -18.26 -0.03 1.83
N ALA A 172 -18.96 -1.09 1.43
CA ALA A 172 -19.08 -2.29 2.25
C ALA A 172 -19.18 -3.60 1.45
N ALA A 173 -19.22 -4.72 2.17
CA ALA A 173 -19.37 -6.08 1.65
C ALA A 173 -20.72 -6.33 0.96
N ASP A 174 -21.73 -5.52 1.28
CA ASP A 174 -23.06 -5.59 0.67
C ASP A 174 -23.13 -5.05 -0.77
N LYS A 175 -21.96 -4.75 -1.37
CA LYS A 175 -21.78 -4.28 -2.75
C LYS A 175 -22.24 -2.83 -2.97
N LYS A 176 -22.60 -2.13 -1.90
CA LYS A 176 -23.15 -0.77 -1.97
C LYS A 176 -22.11 0.29 -1.65
N ILE A 177 -22.33 1.46 -2.23
CA ILE A 177 -21.68 2.71 -1.86
C ILE A 177 -22.76 3.69 -1.42
N LEU A 178 -22.58 4.28 -0.25
CA LEU A 178 -23.51 5.26 0.32
C LEU A 178 -22.79 6.60 0.55
N ILE A 179 -23.47 7.73 0.33
CA ILE A 179 -22.98 9.05 0.76
C ILE A 179 -23.96 9.65 1.74
N PHE A 180 -23.44 10.14 2.85
CA PHE A 180 -24.18 10.76 3.92
C PHE A 180 -23.80 12.23 4.03
N ASP A 181 -24.78 13.09 4.24
CA ASP A 181 -24.54 14.35 4.94
C ASP A 181 -24.62 14.05 6.43
N VAL A 182 -23.58 14.43 7.19
CA VAL A 182 -23.52 14.22 8.64
C VAL A 182 -24.73 14.85 9.36
N ASN A 183 -25.34 15.88 8.77
CA ASN A 183 -26.52 16.56 9.31
C ASN A 183 -27.86 15.91 8.88
N ALA A 184 -27.85 15.04 7.87
CA ALA A 184 -29.04 14.35 7.39
C ALA A 184 -29.25 13.04 8.14
N SER A 185 -30.52 12.60 8.20
CA SER A 185 -30.89 11.31 8.79
C SER A 185 -30.78 10.15 7.79
N GLU A 186 -30.76 10.44 6.49
CA GLU A 186 -30.72 9.44 5.42
C GLU A 186 -29.53 9.65 4.49
N SER A 187 -29.15 8.59 3.77
CA SER A 187 -28.16 8.65 2.70
C SER A 187 -28.66 9.51 1.55
N LEU A 188 -27.81 10.43 1.08
CA LEU A 188 -28.09 11.32 -0.05
C LEU A 188 -27.87 10.65 -1.41
N TYR A 189 -27.01 9.65 -1.44
CA TYR A 189 -26.60 8.95 -2.65
C TYR A 189 -26.42 7.47 -2.34
N THR A 190 -26.88 6.62 -3.26
CA THR A 190 -26.71 5.17 -3.21
C THR A 190 -26.28 4.67 -4.58
N CYS A 191 -25.24 3.83 -4.62
CA CYS A 191 -24.80 3.14 -5.83
C CYS A 191 -24.69 1.64 -5.53
N GLU A 192 -25.30 0.83 -6.40
CA GLU A 192 -25.32 -0.63 -6.36
C GLU A 192 -24.80 -1.21 -7.69
N CYS A 193 -23.85 -0.52 -8.32
CA CYS A 193 -23.28 -0.93 -9.61
C CYS A 193 -22.30 -2.09 -9.51
N HIS A 194 -21.71 -2.33 -8.34
CA HIS A 194 -20.80 -3.44 -8.13
C HIS A 194 -21.55 -4.75 -7.94
N SER A 195 -21.06 -5.85 -8.52
CA SER A 195 -21.65 -7.19 -8.36
C SER A 195 -21.01 -8.00 -7.23
N SER A 196 -19.92 -7.50 -6.63
CA SER A 196 -19.20 -8.06 -5.49
C SER A 196 -18.82 -6.97 -4.45
N ARG A 197 -18.14 -7.36 -3.37
CA ARG A 197 -17.81 -6.48 -2.23
C ARG A 197 -17.02 -5.24 -2.70
N VAL A 198 -17.34 -4.07 -2.16
CA VAL A 198 -16.62 -2.83 -2.47
C VAL A 198 -15.55 -2.59 -1.42
N LYS A 199 -14.28 -2.71 -1.81
CA LYS A 199 -13.15 -2.75 -0.87
C LYS A 199 -12.60 -1.38 -0.51
N ARG A 200 -12.53 -0.46 -1.47
CA ARG A 200 -11.84 0.82 -1.26
C ARG A 200 -12.48 1.95 -2.04
N LEU A 201 -12.59 3.11 -1.40
CA LEU A 201 -12.94 4.38 -2.02
C LEU A 201 -11.71 5.28 -2.14
N ALA A 202 -11.65 6.09 -3.19
CA ALA A 202 -10.66 7.14 -3.36
C ALA A 202 -11.30 8.47 -3.74
N THR A 203 -10.72 9.56 -3.26
CA THR A 203 -11.13 10.93 -3.55
C THR A 203 -9.91 11.77 -3.93
N ALA A 204 -10.14 12.90 -4.60
CA ALA A 204 -9.07 13.79 -5.03
C ALA A 204 -9.37 15.25 -4.62
N PRO A 205 -8.42 16.00 -4.02
CA PRO A 205 -8.67 17.36 -3.53
C PRO A 205 -9.16 18.36 -4.59
N ASP A 206 -8.74 18.18 -5.84
CA ASP A 206 -9.10 19.04 -6.97
C ASP A 206 -10.46 18.69 -7.60
N SER A 207 -10.96 17.48 -7.36
CA SER A 207 -12.17 16.88 -7.93
C SER A 207 -13.19 16.60 -6.82
N PRO A 208 -13.71 17.63 -6.13
CA PRO A 208 -14.46 17.47 -4.87
C PRO A 208 -15.81 16.76 -5.02
N TYR A 209 -16.30 16.64 -6.25
CA TYR A 209 -17.56 16.00 -6.59
C TYR A 209 -17.41 14.57 -7.12
N ILE A 210 -16.20 14.22 -7.57
CA ILE A 210 -15.90 12.93 -8.19
C ILE A 210 -15.16 12.07 -7.18
N PHE A 211 -15.52 10.79 -7.14
CA PHE A 211 -14.84 9.78 -6.35
C PHE A 211 -14.78 8.46 -7.13
N TRP A 212 -13.92 7.57 -6.67
CA TRP A 212 -13.71 6.26 -7.30
C TRP A 212 -13.94 5.15 -6.30
N SER A 213 -14.35 3.99 -6.80
CA SER A 213 -14.50 2.76 -6.02
C SER A 213 -13.81 1.59 -6.71
N ALA A 214 -13.22 0.70 -5.91
CA ALA A 214 -12.68 -0.58 -6.36
C ALA A 214 -13.50 -1.72 -5.75
N GLY A 215 -14.00 -2.62 -6.60
CA GLY A 215 -14.80 -3.77 -6.20
C GLY A 215 -14.15 -5.10 -6.57
N GLU A 216 -14.50 -6.14 -5.82
CA GLU A 216 -14.08 -7.52 -6.10
C GLU A 216 -14.78 -8.15 -7.32
N ASP A 217 -15.58 -7.36 -8.04
CA ASP A 217 -16.06 -7.70 -9.37
C ASP A 217 -15.04 -7.33 -10.47
N GLY A 218 -13.85 -6.89 -10.06
CA GLY A 218 -12.77 -6.44 -10.95
C GLY A 218 -13.03 -5.08 -11.58
N ILE A 219 -14.06 -4.36 -11.13
CA ILE A 219 -14.45 -3.06 -11.70
C ILE A 219 -13.90 -1.92 -10.84
N VAL A 220 -13.43 -0.87 -11.51
CA VAL A 220 -13.23 0.45 -10.91
C VAL A 220 -14.27 1.41 -11.48
N LEU A 221 -15.06 2.03 -10.61
CA LEU A 221 -16.03 3.05 -11.00
C LEU A 221 -15.47 4.46 -10.81
N GLN A 222 -15.93 5.39 -11.64
CA GLN A 222 -15.82 6.83 -11.43
C GLN A 222 -17.24 7.38 -11.28
N LEU A 223 -17.51 8.06 -10.18
CA LEU A 223 -18.85 8.50 -9.79
C LEU A 223 -18.84 9.99 -9.45
N ASP A 224 -19.88 10.72 -9.87
CA ASP A 224 -20.14 12.11 -9.47
C ASP A 224 -21.37 12.15 -8.56
N HIS A 225 -21.20 12.60 -7.31
CA HIS A 225 -22.29 12.59 -6.34
C HIS A 225 -23.37 13.65 -6.57
N ARG A 226 -23.11 14.62 -7.46
CA ARG A 226 -24.10 15.65 -7.83
C ARG A 226 -25.12 15.14 -8.82
N GLU A 227 -24.74 14.15 -9.61
CA GLU A 227 -25.61 13.59 -10.64
C GLU A 227 -26.58 12.59 -10.00
N LYS A 228 -27.81 12.55 -10.53
CA LYS A 228 -28.75 11.49 -10.15
C LYS A 228 -28.21 10.17 -10.68
N HIS A 229 -27.68 9.36 -9.78
CA HIS A 229 -27.15 8.06 -10.15
C HIS A 229 -28.27 7.07 -10.47
N ILE A 230 -28.11 6.39 -11.59
CA ILE A 230 -28.97 5.28 -12.00
C ILE A 230 -28.04 4.08 -12.20
N CYS A 231 -28.21 3.06 -11.37
CA CYS A 231 -27.47 1.81 -11.49
C CYS A 231 -27.69 1.21 -12.89
N ASN A 232 -26.67 0.56 -13.44
CA ASN A 232 -26.63 -0.07 -14.78
C ASN A 232 -26.38 0.86 -15.99
N SER A 233 -26.08 2.14 -15.78
CA SER A 233 -25.40 2.93 -16.83
C SER A 233 -23.95 2.45 -16.96
N ALA A 234 -23.56 1.94 -18.13
CA ALA A 234 -22.18 1.51 -18.40
C ALA A 234 -21.17 2.67 -18.29
N ASN A 235 -21.65 3.92 -18.35
CA ASN A 235 -20.84 5.14 -18.46
C ASN A 235 -19.95 5.42 -17.24
N ASN A 236 -20.21 4.78 -16.09
CA ASN A 236 -19.45 5.00 -14.86
C ASN A 236 -18.29 4.02 -14.66
N ARG A 237 -18.14 3.02 -15.55
CA ARG A 237 -17.05 2.04 -15.48
C ARG A 237 -15.78 2.64 -16.07
N LEU A 238 -14.76 2.81 -15.23
CA LEU A 238 -13.48 3.37 -15.64
C LEU A 238 -12.47 2.29 -16.03
N ILE A 239 -12.37 1.22 -15.24
CA ILE A 239 -11.47 0.08 -15.48
C ILE A 239 -12.26 -1.20 -15.28
N ASN A 240 -12.05 -2.20 -16.14
CA ASN A 240 -12.61 -3.55 -15.99
C ASN A 240 -11.49 -4.60 -16.08
N LEU A 241 -10.95 -5.00 -14.92
CA LEU A 241 -9.87 -5.99 -14.84
C LEU A 241 -10.29 -7.35 -15.41
N THR A 242 -11.57 -7.72 -15.28
CA THR A 242 -12.07 -9.02 -15.76
C THR A 242 -12.01 -9.20 -17.27
N SER A 243 -11.93 -8.08 -18.01
CA SER A 243 -11.80 -8.09 -19.46
C SER A 243 -10.36 -8.29 -19.96
N PHE A 244 -9.36 -7.94 -19.14
CA PHE A 244 -7.95 -7.88 -19.58
C PHE A 244 -7.05 -8.92 -18.90
N ILE A 245 -7.36 -9.27 -17.65
CA ILE A 245 -6.62 -10.23 -16.83
C ILE A 245 -7.26 -11.61 -16.95
N ASP A 246 -8.37 -11.83 -16.25
CA ASP A 246 -9.17 -13.05 -16.29
C ASP A 246 -10.53 -12.81 -15.60
N ALA A 247 -11.48 -13.74 -15.73
CA ALA A 247 -12.83 -13.60 -15.19
C ALA A 247 -12.92 -13.50 -13.65
N ASN A 248 -11.87 -13.89 -12.93
CA ASN A 248 -11.78 -13.88 -11.46
C ASN A 248 -10.91 -12.73 -10.93
N ALA A 249 -10.50 -11.78 -11.78
CA ALA A 249 -9.73 -10.64 -11.34
C ALA A 249 -10.57 -9.73 -10.41
N GLU A 250 -10.00 -9.38 -9.25
CA GLU A 250 -10.67 -8.59 -8.22
C GLU A 250 -9.91 -7.27 -8.00
N ALA A 251 -10.58 -6.12 -7.99
CA ALA A 251 -9.94 -4.85 -7.62
C ALA A 251 -9.99 -4.69 -6.10
N LYS A 252 -8.83 -4.86 -5.45
CA LYS A 252 -8.71 -4.88 -3.98
C LYS A 252 -8.52 -3.49 -3.38
N CYS A 253 -7.79 -2.61 -4.07
CA CYS A 253 -7.55 -1.26 -3.58
C CYS A 253 -7.31 -0.26 -4.72
N ILE A 254 -7.53 1.01 -4.41
CA ILE A 254 -7.37 2.14 -5.32
C ILE A 254 -6.81 3.36 -4.57
N ALA A 255 -5.94 4.12 -5.23
CA ALA A 255 -5.52 5.45 -4.78
C ALA A 255 -5.40 6.41 -5.96
N VAL A 256 -5.67 7.69 -5.70
CA VAL A 256 -5.46 8.76 -6.68
C VAL A 256 -4.18 9.50 -6.32
N ASN A 257 -3.36 9.82 -7.31
CA ASN A 257 -2.15 10.59 -7.08
C ASN A 257 -2.52 12.01 -6.59
N PRO A 258 -1.96 12.47 -5.46
CA PRO A 258 -2.41 13.69 -4.80
C PRO A 258 -2.03 14.99 -5.54
N ILE A 259 -1.04 14.93 -6.44
CA ILE A 259 -0.56 16.07 -7.23
C ILE A 259 -1.02 15.96 -8.68
N ARG A 260 -0.99 14.75 -9.24
CA ARG A 260 -1.30 14.44 -10.64
C ARG A 260 -2.54 13.56 -10.71
N THR A 261 -3.70 14.14 -10.43
CA THR A 261 -4.96 13.40 -10.22
C THR A 261 -5.45 12.65 -11.47
N GLU A 262 -4.83 12.88 -12.63
CA GLU A 262 -4.96 12.03 -13.81
C GLU A 262 -4.48 10.59 -13.59
N TYR A 263 -3.57 10.36 -12.63
CA TYR A 263 -3.05 9.03 -12.32
C TYR A 263 -3.79 8.36 -11.19
N ILE A 264 -4.21 7.12 -11.45
CA ILE A 264 -4.91 6.26 -10.51
C ILE A 264 -4.13 4.96 -10.38
N ALA A 265 -3.75 4.61 -9.16
CA ALA A 265 -3.16 3.33 -8.83
C ALA A 265 -4.24 2.32 -8.44
N VAL A 266 -4.16 1.10 -8.97
CA VAL A 266 -5.07 -0.01 -8.67
C VAL A 266 -4.24 -1.25 -8.31
N GLY A 267 -4.61 -1.88 -7.20
CA GLY A 267 -4.08 -3.17 -6.75
C GLY A 267 -5.18 -4.23 -6.87
N ALA A 268 -4.79 -5.44 -7.27
CA ALA A 268 -5.71 -6.54 -7.53
C ALA A 268 -5.37 -7.78 -6.69
N ASN A 269 -6.10 -8.88 -6.89
CA ASN A 269 -5.77 -10.22 -6.38
C ASN A 269 -4.59 -10.88 -7.11
N ASP A 270 -3.57 -10.08 -7.45
CA ASP A 270 -2.31 -10.48 -8.07
C ASP A 270 -1.17 -9.53 -7.60
N PRO A 271 0.10 -9.83 -7.89
CA PRO A 271 1.23 -9.07 -7.34
C PRO A 271 1.55 -7.79 -8.13
N TYR A 272 0.67 -7.36 -9.06
CA TYR A 272 0.95 -6.27 -9.98
C TYR A 272 0.24 -4.98 -9.57
N ALA A 273 1.01 -3.99 -9.10
CA ALA A 273 0.48 -2.65 -8.90
C ALA A 273 0.42 -1.93 -10.24
N ARG A 274 -0.76 -1.36 -10.57
CA ARG A 274 -1.04 -0.75 -11.87
C ARG A 274 -1.29 0.73 -11.70
N ILE A 275 -0.63 1.57 -12.48
CA ILE A 275 -0.93 3.00 -12.54
C ILE A 275 -1.51 3.32 -13.90
N TYR A 276 -2.76 3.77 -13.91
CA TYR A 276 -3.50 4.18 -15.10
C TYR A 276 -3.50 5.70 -15.25
N ASP A 277 -3.27 6.20 -16.47
CA ASP A 277 -3.64 7.55 -16.87
C ASP A 277 -5.12 7.58 -17.28
N ARG A 278 -5.97 8.08 -16.38
CA ARG A 278 -7.42 8.08 -16.59
C ARG A 278 -7.87 8.93 -17.78
N ARG A 279 -7.04 9.87 -18.27
CA ARG A 279 -7.36 10.72 -19.44
C ARG A 279 -7.28 9.92 -20.74
N MET A 280 -6.54 8.82 -20.72
CA MET A 280 -6.38 7.90 -21.84
C MET A 280 -7.41 6.76 -21.79
N LEU A 281 -8.17 6.64 -20.70
CA LEU A 281 -9.25 5.68 -20.56
C LEU A 281 -10.52 6.23 -21.21
N LYS A 282 -11.17 5.40 -22.03
CA LYS A 282 -12.51 5.71 -22.55
C LYS A 282 -13.54 5.18 -21.56
N THR A 283 -14.44 6.02 -21.09
CA THR A 283 -15.64 5.56 -20.36
C THR A 283 -16.49 4.73 -21.32
N PHE A 284 -16.85 3.49 -20.94
CA PHE A 284 -17.63 2.59 -21.78
C PHE A 284 -19.00 3.22 -22.12
N SER A 285 -19.14 3.78 -23.33
CA SER A 285 -20.43 4.25 -23.85
C SER A 285 -21.06 3.14 -24.67
N THR A 286 -22.28 2.74 -24.31
CA THR A 286 -23.11 1.76 -25.04
C THR A 286 -23.68 2.35 -26.34
N ALA A 287 -22.84 2.86 -27.23
CA ALA A 287 -23.21 3.04 -28.63
C ALA A 287 -22.82 1.76 -29.37
N ALA A 288 -23.77 0.83 -29.45
CA ALA A 288 -23.68 -0.32 -30.33
C ALA A 288 -23.47 0.17 -31.76
N ASN A 289 -22.23 0.11 -32.26
CA ASN A 289 -21.83 -0.02 -33.67
C ASN A 289 -20.33 0.13 -33.93
N ASP A 290 -19.48 0.33 -32.93
CA ASP A 290 -18.06 0.47 -33.22
C ASP A 290 -17.30 -0.87 -33.24
N SER A 291 -16.48 -1.00 -34.28
CA SER A 291 -15.53 -2.07 -34.62
C SER A 291 -14.73 -2.66 -33.44
N PRO A 292 -13.97 -3.78 -33.63
CA PRO A 292 -13.10 -4.39 -32.60
C PRO A 292 -12.02 -3.46 -32.00
N GLU A 293 -11.95 -2.21 -32.47
CA GLU A 293 -11.08 -1.13 -32.00
C GLU A 293 -11.75 -0.23 -30.92
N ALA A 294 -13.02 -0.48 -30.57
CA ALA A 294 -13.82 0.27 -29.58
C ALA A 294 -13.86 -0.33 -28.16
N ASP A 295 -12.91 -1.20 -27.87
CA ASP A 295 -12.96 -2.17 -26.75
C ASP A 295 -12.48 -1.63 -25.39
N GLY A 296 -12.52 -0.30 -25.17
CA GLY A 296 -12.09 0.30 -23.88
C GLY A 296 -10.65 -0.04 -23.45
N ARG A 297 -9.81 -0.50 -24.38
CA ARG A 297 -8.46 -1.01 -24.10
C ARG A 297 -7.54 0.09 -23.57
N PRO A 298 -6.79 -0.15 -22.48
CA PRO A 298 -5.79 0.77 -21.99
C PRO A 298 -4.55 0.83 -22.91
N LYS A 299 -4.66 1.31 -24.16
CA LYS A 299 -3.51 1.46 -25.07
C LYS A 299 -2.46 2.39 -24.45
N GLU A 300 -1.33 1.83 -23.99
CA GLU A 300 -0.22 2.50 -23.29
C GLU A 300 -0.60 3.39 -22.10
N SER A 301 -1.83 3.26 -21.60
CA SER A 301 -2.33 4.10 -20.50
C SER A 301 -1.93 3.58 -19.13
N VAL A 302 -1.22 2.46 -19.05
CA VAL A 302 -0.94 1.75 -17.81
C VAL A 302 0.54 1.41 -17.65
N THR A 303 1.07 1.59 -16.44
CA THR A 303 2.41 1.16 -16.03
C THR A 303 2.32 0.16 -14.89
N TYR A 304 3.06 -0.94 -14.98
CA TYR A 304 3.05 -2.04 -14.02
C TYR A 304 4.28 -1.98 -13.11
N TYR A 305 4.08 -2.35 -11.86
CA TYR A 305 5.10 -2.41 -10.82
C TYR A 305 4.97 -3.74 -10.09
N CYS A 306 6.07 -4.48 -9.99
CA CYS A 306 6.11 -5.80 -9.35
C CYS A 306 7.56 -6.10 -8.94
N PRO A 307 7.82 -6.71 -7.77
CA PRO A 307 9.17 -7.06 -7.38
C PRO A 307 9.77 -8.06 -8.36
N GLY A 308 11.02 -7.82 -8.78
CA GLY A 308 11.63 -8.60 -9.86
C GLY A 308 11.65 -10.11 -9.63
N HIS A 309 11.79 -10.56 -8.38
CA HIS A 309 11.75 -11.99 -8.04
C HIS A 309 10.38 -12.65 -8.14
N ILE A 310 9.31 -11.86 -8.13
CA ILE A 310 7.94 -12.34 -8.34
C ILE A 310 7.61 -12.29 -9.83
N SER A 311 8.07 -11.26 -10.55
CA SER A 311 7.79 -11.08 -11.99
C SER A 311 8.54 -12.05 -12.91
N GLN A 312 9.31 -13.02 -12.40
CA GLN A 312 10.13 -13.94 -13.20
C GLN A 312 9.31 -14.99 -13.96
N ASN A 313 8.15 -15.38 -13.41
CA ASN A 313 7.35 -16.50 -13.92
C ASN A 313 6.06 -15.99 -14.60
N ASN A 314 6.20 -15.15 -15.62
CA ASN A 314 5.04 -14.73 -16.41
C ASN A 314 4.60 -15.88 -17.33
N ALA A 315 3.71 -16.72 -16.82
CA ALA A 315 2.88 -17.59 -17.65
C ALA A 315 1.65 -16.82 -18.15
N LYS A 316 1.13 -17.16 -19.34
CA LYS A 316 -0.16 -16.60 -19.81
C LYS A 316 -1.35 -17.11 -18.99
N ARG A 317 -1.19 -18.25 -18.34
CA ARG A 317 -2.16 -18.80 -17.39
C ARG A 317 -1.92 -18.17 -16.02
N MET A 318 -2.92 -17.48 -15.50
CA MET A 318 -2.88 -16.89 -14.17
C MET A 318 -3.02 -17.99 -13.12
N GLU A 319 -2.07 -18.07 -12.21
CA GLU A 319 -2.26 -18.70 -10.90
C GLU A 319 -2.51 -17.56 -9.91
N HIS A 320 -3.71 -17.51 -9.34
CA HIS A 320 -4.00 -16.58 -8.25
C HIS A 320 -3.23 -17.05 -7.01
N GLU A 321 -2.00 -16.59 -6.87
CA GLU A 321 -1.22 -16.76 -5.65
C GLU A 321 -1.89 -16.00 -4.49
N SER A 322 -1.59 -16.35 -3.25
CA SER A 322 -2.00 -15.59 -2.04
C SER A 322 -1.45 -14.15 -1.98
N ARG A 323 -0.72 -13.71 -3.01
CA ARG A 323 0.00 -12.44 -3.12
C ARG A 323 -0.84 -11.27 -3.65
N ALA A 324 -2.04 -11.10 -3.11
CA ALA A 324 -2.91 -9.97 -3.47
C ALA A 324 -2.36 -8.63 -2.93
N ILE A 325 -2.51 -7.54 -3.69
CA ILE A 325 -2.20 -6.20 -3.17
C ILE A 325 -3.35 -5.75 -2.27
N THR A 326 -3.13 -5.85 -0.96
CA THR A 326 -4.10 -5.45 0.08
C THR A 326 -4.25 -3.94 0.24
N TYR A 327 -3.19 -3.17 -0.08
CA TYR A 327 -3.21 -1.72 0.04
C TYR A 327 -2.16 -1.05 -0.84
N LEU A 328 -2.48 0.15 -1.32
CA LEU A 328 -1.51 1.04 -1.95
C LEU A 328 -1.81 2.50 -1.65
N THR A 329 -0.78 3.34 -1.67
CA THR A 329 -0.93 4.80 -1.52
C THR A 329 0.26 5.55 -2.09
N PHE A 330 0.03 6.77 -2.59
CA PHE A 330 1.08 7.65 -3.08
C PHE A 330 1.73 8.41 -1.91
N ASN A 331 3.01 8.78 -2.08
CA ASN A 331 3.61 9.77 -1.20
C ASN A 331 2.99 11.17 -1.45
N ALA A 332 3.24 12.12 -0.55
CA ALA A 332 2.64 13.46 -0.63
C ALA A 332 2.99 14.23 -1.93
N THR A 333 4.10 13.89 -2.60
CA THR A 333 4.51 14.51 -3.87
C THR A 333 3.98 13.77 -5.09
N GLY A 334 3.37 12.60 -4.93
CA GLY A 334 2.89 11.77 -6.04
C GLY A 334 4.01 11.13 -6.87
N THR A 335 5.22 11.02 -6.34
CA THR A 335 6.41 10.53 -7.07
C THR A 335 6.84 9.11 -6.66
N GLU A 336 6.26 8.59 -5.58
CA GLU A 336 6.52 7.24 -5.08
C GLU A 336 5.18 6.55 -4.77
N LEU A 337 5.11 5.25 -5.02
CA LEU A 337 3.96 4.41 -4.67
C LEU A 337 4.38 3.40 -3.60
N LEU A 338 3.67 3.40 -2.48
CA LEU A 338 3.79 2.39 -1.43
C LEU A 338 2.75 1.29 -1.69
N VAL A 339 3.17 0.03 -1.63
CA VAL A 339 2.33 -1.15 -1.93
C VAL A 339 2.52 -2.19 -0.83
N ASN A 340 1.43 -2.59 -0.18
CA ASN A 340 1.42 -3.67 0.81
C ASN A 340 0.80 -4.93 0.18
N MET A 341 1.62 -5.98 0.04
CA MET A 341 1.22 -7.24 -0.57
C MET A 341 0.91 -8.30 0.50
N GLY A 342 -0.12 -9.10 0.25
CA GLY A 342 -0.49 -10.26 1.05
C GLY A 342 0.54 -11.38 0.88
N ALA A 343 0.78 -12.14 1.93
CA ALA A 343 1.83 -13.16 2.03
C ALA A 343 3.22 -12.68 1.61
N GLU A 344 3.44 -11.37 1.59
CA GLU A 344 4.61 -10.69 1.07
C GLU A 344 4.97 -9.47 1.92
N HIS A 345 6.06 -8.81 1.51
CA HIS A 345 6.55 -7.59 2.15
C HIS A 345 5.84 -6.32 1.65
N ILE A 346 6.20 -5.18 2.24
CA ILE A 346 5.80 -3.86 1.75
C ILE A 346 6.88 -3.33 0.81
N TYR A 347 6.48 -2.77 -0.31
CA TYR A 347 7.39 -2.29 -1.35
C TYR A 347 7.12 -0.82 -1.66
N ILE A 348 8.20 -0.08 -1.95
CA ILE A 348 8.14 1.31 -2.41
C ILE A 348 8.66 1.33 -3.85
N TYR A 349 7.87 1.89 -4.75
CA TYR A 349 8.24 2.08 -6.16
C TYR A 349 8.51 3.55 -6.45
N ASP A 350 9.57 3.80 -7.22
CA ASP A 350 9.87 5.13 -7.75
C ASP A 350 9.09 5.33 -9.05
N LEU A 351 8.24 6.35 -9.13
CA LEU A 351 7.38 6.53 -10.32
C LEU A 351 8.05 7.34 -11.42
N ILE A 352 9.26 7.86 -11.16
CA ILE A 352 10.00 8.70 -12.11
C ILE A 352 11.13 7.90 -12.74
N ASN A 353 11.91 7.20 -11.91
CA ASN A 353 13.17 6.58 -12.33
C ASN A 353 13.14 5.05 -12.26
N ALA A 354 11.99 4.39 -12.06
CA ALA A 354 11.98 2.95 -11.94
C ALA A 354 12.35 2.25 -13.27
N GLU A 355 13.22 1.26 -13.12
CA GLU A 355 13.72 0.41 -14.18
C GLU A 355 13.08 -0.98 -14.09
N GLN A 356 13.21 -1.76 -15.16
CA GLN A 356 12.82 -3.17 -15.12
C GLN A 356 13.81 -3.97 -14.25
N PRO A 357 13.40 -5.13 -13.71
CA PRO A 357 14.29 -5.96 -12.94
C PRO A 357 15.51 -6.39 -13.76
N VAL A 358 16.70 -6.05 -13.27
CA VAL A 358 17.97 -6.41 -13.89
C VAL A 358 18.51 -7.66 -13.20
N PHE A 359 18.54 -8.78 -13.92
CA PHE A 359 19.12 -10.00 -13.40
C PHE A 359 20.58 -10.17 -13.78
N LEU A 360 20.90 -10.08 -15.07
CA LEU A 360 22.26 -10.14 -15.57
C LEU A 360 22.50 -8.94 -16.49
N ASN A 361 23.30 -7.99 -16.02
CA ASN A 361 23.86 -6.91 -16.79
C ASN A 361 25.17 -6.48 -16.13
N LEU A 362 26.29 -6.90 -16.70
CA LEU A 362 27.61 -6.63 -16.13
C LEU A 362 28.15 -5.31 -16.68
N PRO A 363 28.68 -4.41 -15.84
CA PRO A 363 29.26 -3.15 -16.31
C PRO A 363 30.47 -3.42 -17.22
N GLU A 364 30.75 -2.46 -18.10
CA GLU A 364 31.95 -2.49 -18.94
C GLU A 364 33.21 -2.68 -18.12
N TYR A 365 34.08 -3.57 -18.58
CA TYR A 365 35.37 -3.84 -17.96
C TYR A 365 36.48 -3.41 -18.90
N LYS A 366 37.15 -2.30 -18.57
CA LYS A 366 38.32 -1.83 -19.31
C LYS A 366 39.55 -2.52 -18.74
N THR A 367 40.10 -3.48 -19.46
CA THR A 367 41.47 -3.94 -19.21
C THR A 367 42.40 -2.76 -19.49
N THR A 368 43.11 -2.26 -18.47
CA THR A 368 44.30 -1.44 -18.70
C THR A 368 45.32 -2.30 -19.42
N ILE A 369 45.25 -2.26 -20.76
CA ILE A 369 46.34 -2.72 -21.61
C ILE A 369 47.42 -1.65 -21.44
N ASN A 370 48.45 -1.97 -20.68
CA ASN A 370 49.72 -1.25 -20.82
C ASN A 370 50.23 -1.56 -22.22
N ASN A 371 49.89 -0.73 -23.20
CA ASN A 371 50.63 -0.67 -24.46
C ASN A 371 52.03 -0.17 -24.11
N THR A 372 52.95 -1.11 -23.89
CA THR A 372 54.37 -0.84 -24.06
C THR A 372 54.61 -0.68 -25.56
N ASP A 373 54.42 0.54 -26.06
CA ASP A 373 55.02 0.92 -27.33
C ASP A 373 56.54 0.93 -27.14
N ASN A 374 57.19 0.05 -27.88
CA ASN A 374 58.63 0.00 -28.05
C ASN A 374 59.11 1.35 -28.58
N ASN A 375 59.93 2.05 -27.80
CA ASN A 375 61.03 2.86 -28.33
C ASN A 375 62.19 2.84 -27.33
N ALA A 376 63.36 2.50 -27.85
CA ALA A 376 64.62 2.39 -27.16
C ALA A 376 65.07 3.74 -26.58
N ASP A 377 65.66 3.73 -25.38
CA ASP A 377 67.05 4.13 -25.14
C ASP A 377 67.37 4.23 -23.63
N GLY A 378 68.52 3.70 -23.23
CA GLY A 378 69.35 4.29 -22.17
C GLY A 378 69.09 3.92 -20.70
N ALA A 379 69.79 2.87 -20.23
CA ALA A 379 70.50 2.78 -18.95
C ALA A 379 69.78 3.08 -17.61
N GLY A 380 69.53 2.00 -16.86
CA GLY A 380 70.05 1.87 -15.49
C GLY A 380 69.29 2.55 -14.34
N ALA A 381 68.23 1.90 -13.84
CA ALA A 381 67.90 1.90 -12.41
C ALA A 381 66.97 0.73 -12.09
N THR A 382 67.42 -0.15 -11.17
CA THR A 382 66.60 -1.19 -10.56
C THR A 382 65.45 -0.57 -9.76
N ALA A 383 64.25 -0.53 -10.35
CA ALA A 383 63.01 -0.24 -9.63
C ALA A 383 62.15 -1.51 -9.61
N THR A 384 61.96 -2.05 -8.40
CA THR A 384 61.00 -3.10 -8.09
C THR A 384 59.58 -2.71 -8.56
N PRO A 385 58.77 -3.66 -9.06
CA PRO A 385 57.42 -3.34 -9.52
C PRO A 385 56.55 -3.00 -8.31
N GLN A 386 56.25 -1.71 -8.13
CA GLN A 386 55.19 -1.29 -7.25
C GLN A 386 53.87 -1.77 -7.85
N ASN A 387 53.28 -2.78 -7.19
CA ASN A 387 51.88 -3.14 -7.33
C ASN A 387 51.04 -1.86 -7.25
N GLN A 388 50.51 -1.39 -8.39
CA GLN A 388 49.47 -0.38 -8.40
C GLN A 388 48.19 -1.02 -7.87
N THR A 389 48.11 -1.09 -6.54
CA THR A 389 46.86 -1.31 -5.84
C THR A 389 45.94 -0.15 -6.23
N HIS A 390 44.86 -0.42 -6.96
CA HIS A 390 43.73 0.51 -7.01
C HIS A 390 43.46 0.95 -5.57
N SER A 391 43.67 2.23 -5.28
CA SER A 391 43.57 2.78 -3.94
C SER A 391 42.15 2.55 -3.45
N ARG A 392 41.94 1.46 -2.70
CA ARG A 392 40.72 1.22 -1.94
C ARG A 392 40.59 2.41 -1.01
N ARG A 393 39.77 3.38 -1.39
CA ARG A 393 39.46 4.54 -0.55
C ARG A 393 39.09 4.02 0.83
N LYS A 394 39.91 4.36 1.82
CA LYS A 394 39.72 3.90 3.19
C LYS A 394 38.38 4.44 3.68
N LEU A 395 37.56 3.57 4.27
CA LEU A 395 36.28 4.00 4.83
C LEU A 395 36.54 4.95 6.00
N PRO A 396 35.74 6.02 6.17
CA PRO A 396 35.73 6.86 7.35
C PRO A 396 35.58 5.99 8.60
N GLU A 397 36.23 6.42 9.68
CA GLU A 397 36.32 5.66 10.94
C GLU A 397 34.96 5.20 11.44
N GLN A 398 33.97 6.09 11.48
CA GLN A 398 32.60 5.75 11.87
C GLN A 398 31.99 4.64 10.99
N ILE A 399 32.19 4.67 9.68
CA ILE A 399 31.62 3.65 8.78
C ILE A 399 32.37 2.31 8.93
N GLU A 400 33.67 2.38 9.21
CA GLU A 400 34.49 1.19 9.49
C GLU A 400 34.05 0.49 10.79
N GLU A 401 33.64 1.23 11.81
CA GLU A 401 33.02 0.68 13.03
C GLU A 401 31.72 -0.06 12.72
N TYR A 402 30.80 0.56 11.96
CA TYR A 402 29.57 -0.11 11.53
C TYR A 402 29.87 -1.38 10.72
N LYS A 403 30.88 -1.35 9.85
CA LYS A 403 31.32 -2.55 9.11
C LYS A 403 31.80 -3.63 10.07
N LYS A 404 32.59 -3.27 11.10
CA LYS A 404 33.09 -4.21 12.10
C LYS A 404 31.94 -4.85 12.88
N TRP A 405 30.97 -4.07 13.38
CA TRP A 405 29.78 -4.58 14.05
C TRP A 405 28.95 -5.48 13.14
N GLY A 406 28.74 -5.08 11.88
CA GLY A 406 28.04 -5.88 10.89
C GLY A 406 28.72 -7.24 10.64
N ASN A 407 30.06 -7.26 10.58
CA ASN A 407 30.82 -8.51 10.41
C ASN A 407 30.69 -9.40 11.66
N GLU A 408 30.81 -8.83 12.85
CA GLU A 408 30.64 -9.55 14.12
C GLU A 408 29.23 -10.18 14.22
N PHE A 409 28.18 -9.44 13.85
CA PHE A 409 26.83 -10.00 13.79
C PHE A 409 26.70 -11.12 12.75
N LEU A 410 27.34 -10.98 11.59
CA LEU A 410 27.31 -11.99 10.53
C LEU A 410 28.05 -13.28 10.94
N GLU A 411 29.16 -13.16 11.66
CA GLU A 411 29.94 -14.29 12.19
C GLU A 411 29.18 -15.01 13.30
N ASN A 412 28.47 -14.25 14.16
CA ASN A 412 27.63 -14.79 15.22
C ASN A 412 26.21 -15.20 14.76
N GLU A 413 25.98 -15.32 13.44
CA GLU A 413 24.71 -15.75 12.82
C GLU A 413 23.49 -14.87 13.14
N LYS A 414 23.73 -13.64 13.62
CA LYS A 414 22.71 -12.62 13.87
C LYS A 414 22.41 -11.84 12.59
N TYR A 415 21.91 -12.54 11.56
CA TYR A 415 21.80 -12.00 10.20
C TYR A 415 20.91 -10.76 10.08
N TYR A 416 19.79 -10.71 10.83
CA TYR A 416 18.91 -9.53 10.85
C TYR A 416 19.65 -8.28 11.34
N LEU A 417 20.40 -8.38 12.44
CA LEU A 417 21.21 -7.29 12.98
C LEU A 417 22.35 -6.89 12.04
N ALA A 418 22.99 -7.88 11.40
CA ALA A 418 24.02 -7.61 10.40
C ALA A 418 23.45 -6.76 9.24
N ILE A 419 22.32 -7.16 8.66
CA ILE A 419 21.66 -6.44 7.56
C ILE A 419 21.29 -5.02 8.00
N ARG A 420 20.66 -4.88 9.17
CA ARG A 420 20.29 -3.58 9.74
C ARG A 420 21.50 -2.64 9.83
N THR A 421 22.59 -3.14 10.40
CA THR A 421 23.84 -2.40 10.60
C THR A 421 24.47 -2.00 9.27
N TYR A 422 24.50 -2.90 8.27
CA TYR A 422 25.00 -2.55 6.94
C TYR A 422 24.11 -1.53 6.23
N SER A 423 22.79 -1.60 6.37
CA SER A 423 21.86 -0.60 5.81
C SER A 423 22.12 0.79 6.40
N ASP A 424 22.35 0.88 7.71
CA ASP A 424 22.72 2.14 8.37
C ASP A 424 24.07 2.66 7.85
N ALA A 425 25.06 1.77 7.70
CA ALA A 425 26.38 2.11 7.18
C ALA A 425 26.32 2.64 5.73
N ILE A 426 25.54 1.98 4.87
CA ILE A 426 25.32 2.38 3.47
C ILE A 426 24.66 3.75 3.41
N ARG A 427 23.67 4.00 4.26
CA ARG A 427 22.98 5.30 4.34
C ARG A 427 23.92 6.44 4.76
N LEU A 428 24.87 6.15 5.66
CA LEU A 428 25.87 7.13 6.13
C LEU A 428 27.02 7.33 5.13
N ALA A 429 27.28 6.36 4.25
CA ALA A 429 28.35 6.40 3.27
C ALA A 429 27.99 7.26 2.05
N SER A 430 28.49 8.49 2.00
CA SER A 430 28.20 9.47 0.93
C SER A 430 28.77 9.13 -0.45
N PHE A 431 29.83 8.31 -0.53
CA PHE A 431 30.53 7.99 -1.79
C PHE A 431 30.30 6.56 -2.31
N GLY A 432 29.40 5.78 -1.70
CA GLY A 432 29.13 4.39 -2.09
C GLY A 432 30.29 3.45 -1.77
N SER A 433 30.03 2.33 -1.08
CA SER A 433 31.08 1.35 -0.74
C SER A 433 30.70 -0.04 -1.27
N PRO A 434 31.39 -0.55 -2.31
CA PRO A 434 31.13 -1.89 -2.85
C PRO A 434 31.17 -2.98 -1.77
N VAL A 435 32.05 -2.83 -0.78
CA VAL A 435 32.24 -3.79 0.31
C VAL A 435 31.01 -3.88 1.22
N LEU A 436 30.37 -2.75 1.54
CA LEU A 436 29.19 -2.75 2.42
C LEU A 436 28.00 -3.44 1.75
N TYR A 437 27.75 -3.14 0.47
CA TYR A 437 26.72 -3.83 -0.31
C TYR A 437 26.99 -5.34 -0.37
N LEU A 438 28.23 -5.74 -0.64
CA LEU A 438 28.56 -7.15 -0.76
C LEU A 438 28.50 -7.92 0.57
N ASN A 439 28.84 -7.26 1.68
CA ASN A 439 28.67 -7.83 3.01
C ASN A 439 27.18 -8.00 3.36
N ARG A 440 26.34 -7.00 3.03
CA ARG A 440 24.88 -7.09 3.19
C ARG A 440 24.28 -8.18 2.29
N ALA A 441 24.73 -8.31 1.05
CA ALA A 441 24.36 -9.41 0.16
C ALA A 441 24.68 -10.78 0.77
N THR A 442 25.85 -10.91 1.41
CA THR A 442 26.22 -12.15 2.12
C THR A 442 25.26 -12.45 3.27
N ALA A 443 24.90 -11.43 4.05
CA ALA A 443 23.94 -11.59 5.14
C ALA A 443 22.55 -11.99 4.62
N TYR A 444 22.08 -11.42 3.52
CA TYR A 444 20.83 -11.85 2.86
C TYR A 444 20.89 -13.32 2.42
N MET A 445 21.96 -13.72 1.72
CA MET A 445 22.12 -15.10 1.24
C MET A 445 22.17 -16.13 2.38
N ARG A 446 22.67 -15.75 3.58
CA ARG A 446 22.67 -16.63 4.75
C ARG A 446 21.34 -16.64 5.51
N ARG A 447 20.60 -15.52 5.53
CA ARG A 447 19.30 -15.42 6.21
C ARG A 447 18.17 -16.14 5.45
N GLN A 448 18.22 -16.08 4.11
CA GLN A 448 17.30 -16.80 3.22
C GLN A 448 15.81 -16.49 3.41
N TRP A 449 15.42 -15.33 3.93
CA TRP A 449 14.00 -14.93 3.95
C TRP A 449 13.48 -14.70 2.53
N TYR A 450 12.15 -14.69 2.36
CA TYR A 450 11.57 -14.54 1.03
C TYR A 450 12.11 -13.28 0.35
N GLY A 451 12.50 -13.39 -0.92
CA GLY A 451 13.14 -12.32 -1.71
C GLY A 451 14.57 -11.90 -1.29
N ASP A 452 15.18 -12.50 -0.26
CA ASP A 452 16.55 -12.15 0.18
C ASP A 452 17.60 -12.41 -0.90
N ILE A 453 17.49 -13.52 -1.64
CA ILE A 453 18.42 -13.83 -2.73
C ILE A 453 18.36 -12.75 -3.82
N TYR A 454 17.18 -12.23 -4.12
CA TYR A 454 17.01 -11.14 -5.07
C TYR A 454 17.55 -9.80 -4.53
N ALA A 455 17.36 -9.51 -3.24
CA ALA A 455 17.99 -8.36 -2.60
C ALA A 455 19.53 -8.46 -2.63
N ALA A 456 20.09 -9.67 -2.42
CA ALA A 456 21.52 -9.93 -2.55
C ALA A 456 22.02 -9.72 -3.99
N LEU A 457 21.24 -10.14 -4.99
CA LEU A 457 21.52 -9.89 -6.40
C LEU A 457 21.58 -8.37 -6.72
N ARG A 458 20.60 -7.60 -6.23
CA ARG A 458 20.58 -6.12 -6.38
C ARG A 458 21.79 -5.45 -5.72
N ASP A 459 22.19 -5.92 -4.54
CA ASP A 459 23.39 -5.45 -3.85
C ASP A 459 24.68 -5.81 -4.62
N CYS A 460 24.75 -7.00 -5.24
CA CYS A 460 25.89 -7.40 -6.08
C CYS A 460 26.00 -6.50 -7.32
N HIS A 461 24.89 -6.20 -8.01
CA HIS A 461 24.89 -5.24 -9.12
C HIS A 461 25.34 -3.85 -8.71
N THR A 462 24.88 -3.37 -7.55
CA THR A 462 25.30 -2.06 -7.04
C THR A 462 26.79 -2.05 -6.69
N ALA A 463 27.31 -3.13 -6.09
CA ALA A 463 28.74 -3.27 -5.85
C ALA A 463 29.56 -3.28 -7.15
N LEU A 464 29.09 -3.98 -8.20
CA LEU A 464 29.77 -4.04 -9.50
C LEU A 464 29.72 -2.71 -10.27
N ARG A 465 28.63 -1.95 -10.18
CA ARG A 465 28.56 -0.59 -10.74
C ARG A 465 29.59 0.35 -10.11
N LEU A 466 29.87 0.17 -8.82
CA LEU A 466 30.88 0.96 -8.09
C LEU A 466 32.31 0.46 -8.33
N ASP A 467 32.50 -0.86 -8.46
CA ASP A 467 33.78 -1.51 -8.72
C ASP A 467 33.60 -2.73 -9.67
N PRO A 468 33.73 -2.52 -11.00
CA PRO A 468 33.66 -3.59 -11.99
C PRO A 468 34.77 -4.64 -11.87
N ALA A 469 35.82 -4.38 -11.08
CA ALA A 469 36.90 -5.33 -10.83
C ALA A 469 36.64 -6.23 -9.60
N TYR A 470 35.50 -6.05 -8.91
CA TYR A 470 35.25 -6.75 -7.66
C TYR A 470 34.86 -8.23 -7.89
N VAL A 471 35.85 -9.11 -7.92
CA VAL A 471 35.70 -10.56 -8.20
C VAL A 471 34.66 -11.24 -7.30
N LYS A 472 34.67 -10.92 -5.99
CA LYS A 472 33.73 -11.50 -5.03
C LYS A 472 32.27 -11.12 -5.30
N ALA A 473 32.01 -10.02 -6.00
CA ALA A 473 30.66 -9.60 -6.38
C ALA A 473 30.16 -10.37 -7.59
N HIS A 474 31.01 -10.64 -8.60
CA HIS A 474 30.66 -11.53 -9.72
C HIS A 474 30.32 -12.94 -9.24
N PHE A 475 31.13 -13.50 -8.31
CA PHE A 475 30.89 -14.83 -7.78
C PHE A 475 29.53 -14.93 -7.06
N ARG A 476 29.21 -13.95 -6.21
CA ARG A 476 27.93 -13.92 -5.49
C ARG A 476 26.76 -13.66 -6.43
N LEU A 477 26.93 -12.82 -7.46
CA LEU A 477 25.92 -12.59 -8.48
C LEU A 477 25.57 -13.90 -9.22
N ALA A 478 26.58 -14.65 -9.68
CA ALA A 478 26.38 -15.96 -10.32
C ALA A 478 25.68 -16.95 -9.38
N ARG A 479 26.05 -16.99 -8.10
CA ARG A 479 25.37 -17.82 -7.09
C ARG A 479 23.92 -17.41 -6.88
N SER A 480 23.63 -16.11 -6.76
CA SER A 480 22.26 -15.61 -6.61
C SER A 480 21.40 -15.90 -7.84
N LEU A 481 21.96 -15.81 -9.06
CA LEU A 481 21.26 -16.18 -10.29
C LEU A 481 20.88 -17.67 -10.30
N LEU A 482 21.81 -18.54 -9.89
CA LEU A 482 21.54 -19.97 -9.76
C LEU A 482 20.42 -20.25 -8.74
N GLU A 483 20.49 -19.63 -7.56
CA GLU A 483 19.48 -19.79 -6.50
C GLU A 483 18.11 -19.21 -6.86
N LEU A 484 18.05 -18.25 -7.80
CA LEU A 484 16.81 -17.75 -8.40
C LEU A 484 16.30 -18.63 -9.55
N GLY A 485 16.90 -19.79 -9.80
CA GLY A 485 16.46 -20.71 -10.85
C GLY A 485 16.85 -20.27 -12.27
N ARG A 486 17.89 -19.43 -12.42
CA ARG A 486 18.36 -18.91 -13.72
C ARG A 486 19.77 -19.43 -14.04
N PRO A 487 19.92 -20.74 -14.30
CA PRO A 487 21.24 -21.36 -14.44
C PRO A 487 21.99 -20.91 -15.71
N GLN A 488 21.29 -20.54 -16.79
CA GLN A 488 21.92 -20.00 -18.01
C GLN A 488 22.58 -18.64 -17.75
N ASP A 489 21.88 -17.73 -17.08
CA ASP A 489 22.44 -16.43 -16.67
C ASP A 489 23.58 -16.61 -15.66
N ALA A 490 23.47 -17.58 -14.76
CA ALA A 490 24.53 -17.91 -13.81
C ALA A 490 25.80 -18.40 -14.52
N ASP A 491 25.66 -19.26 -15.53
CA ASP A 491 26.76 -19.77 -16.36
C ASP A 491 27.44 -18.64 -17.13
N GLU A 492 26.67 -17.76 -17.77
CA GLU A 492 27.20 -16.60 -18.49
C GLU A 492 27.96 -15.65 -17.56
N CYS A 493 27.40 -15.35 -16.38
CA CYS A 493 28.07 -14.54 -15.37
C CYS A 493 29.40 -15.17 -14.90
N LEU A 494 29.45 -16.50 -14.74
CA LEU A 494 30.64 -17.20 -14.28
C LEU A 494 31.72 -17.28 -15.37
N LYS A 495 31.33 -17.49 -16.63
CA LYS A 495 32.23 -17.42 -17.79
C LYS A 495 32.87 -16.04 -17.88
N GLU A 496 32.09 -14.98 -17.72
CA GLU A 496 32.59 -13.61 -17.76
C GLU A 496 33.54 -13.31 -16.59
N LEU A 497 33.27 -13.84 -15.38
CA LEU A 497 34.21 -13.78 -14.25
C LEU A 497 35.56 -14.40 -14.61
N ILE A 498 35.55 -15.62 -15.16
CA ILE A 498 36.78 -16.34 -15.54
C ILE A 498 37.52 -15.61 -16.66
N ARG A 499 36.78 -15.04 -17.63
CA ARG A 499 37.35 -14.27 -18.73
C ARG A 499 38.04 -12.98 -18.24
N ARG A 500 37.40 -12.25 -17.32
CA ARG A 500 37.95 -11.01 -16.74
C ARG A 500 39.10 -11.28 -15.76
N PHE A 501 39.05 -12.39 -15.02
CA PHE A 501 40.03 -12.74 -13.97
C PHE A 501 40.48 -14.20 -14.06
N PRO A 502 41.34 -14.56 -15.04
CA PRO A 502 41.75 -15.96 -15.28
C PRO A 502 42.41 -16.64 -14.08
N SER A 503 43.06 -15.88 -13.19
CA SER A 503 43.68 -16.40 -11.96
C SER A 503 42.69 -17.10 -11.00
N TYR A 504 41.40 -16.80 -11.12
CA TYR A 504 40.35 -17.39 -10.29
C TYR A 504 39.70 -18.64 -10.90
N ALA A 505 40.05 -19.03 -12.13
CA ALA A 505 39.47 -20.18 -12.82
C ALA A 505 39.62 -21.50 -12.02
N ASN A 506 40.78 -21.68 -11.37
CA ASN A 506 41.10 -22.87 -10.58
C ASN A 506 40.77 -22.71 -9.09
N ASN A 507 40.08 -21.63 -8.68
CA ASN A 507 39.67 -21.46 -7.30
C ASN A 507 38.59 -22.51 -6.95
N HIS A 508 38.75 -23.19 -5.82
CA HIS A 508 37.82 -24.24 -5.38
C HIS A 508 36.35 -23.78 -5.39
N GLY A 509 36.06 -22.56 -4.94
CA GLY A 509 34.69 -22.03 -4.92
C GLY A 509 34.08 -21.86 -6.32
N VAL A 510 34.89 -21.39 -7.28
CA VAL A 510 34.48 -21.22 -8.69
C VAL A 510 34.22 -22.57 -9.34
N LEU A 511 35.07 -23.57 -9.08
CA LEU A 511 34.90 -24.92 -9.60
C LEU A 511 33.63 -25.59 -9.05
N MET A 512 33.35 -25.45 -7.75
CA MET A 512 32.11 -25.97 -7.14
C MET A 512 30.87 -25.29 -7.71
N LEU A 513 30.88 -23.95 -7.85
CA LEU A 513 29.75 -23.25 -8.44
C LEU A 513 29.52 -23.66 -9.91
N ASN A 514 30.59 -23.84 -10.70
CA ASN A 514 30.48 -24.31 -12.08
C ASN A 514 29.86 -25.72 -12.14
N LYS A 515 30.23 -26.60 -11.21
CA LYS A 515 29.61 -27.92 -11.08
C LYS A 515 28.12 -27.80 -10.77
N ASP A 516 27.74 -27.02 -9.76
CA ASP A 516 26.33 -26.81 -9.37
C ASP A 516 25.49 -26.25 -10.53
N ILE A 517 26.04 -25.29 -11.29
CA ILE A 517 25.38 -24.70 -12.47
C ILE A 517 25.14 -25.77 -13.54
N ARG A 518 26.15 -26.59 -13.86
CA ARG A 518 26.03 -27.65 -14.87
C ARG A 518 24.97 -28.68 -14.49
N GLU A 519 24.94 -29.08 -13.23
CA GLU A 519 23.92 -30.01 -12.72
C GLU A 519 22.51 -29.43 -12.89
N ASN A 520 22.30 -28.15 -12.54
CA ASN A 520 21.00 -27.48 -12.70
C ASN A 520 20.60 -27.24 -14.18
N CYS A 521 21.56 -26.99 -15.07
CA CYS A 521 21.30 -26.92 -16.51
C CYS A 521 20.82 -28.27 -17.07
N GLN A 522 21.41 -29.38 -16.62
CA GLN A 522 21.06 -30.73 -17.07
C GLN A 522 19.67 -31.17 -16.58
N THR A 523 19.31 -30.85 -15.33
CA THR A 523 17.97 -31.12 -14.80
C THR A 523 16.89 -30.30 -15.50
N ASN A 524 17.16 -29.03 -15.82
CA ASN A 524 16.20 -28.20 -16.55
C ASN A 524 16.00 -28.65 -18.00
N SER A 525 17.03 -29.24 -18.63
CA SER A 525 16.92 -29.78 -20.00
C SER A 525 16.01 -31.01 -20.09
N SER A 526 15.95 -31.80 -19.01
CA SER A 526 15.19 -33.05 -18.92
C SER A 526 13.75 -32.85 -18.41
N SER A 527 13.47 -31.77 -17.67
CA SER A 527 12.10 -31.38 -17.30
C SER A 527 11.35 -30.67 -18.44
N SER A 528 12.05 -29.97 -19.35
CA SER A 528 11.43 -29.35 -20.53
C SER A 528 10.92 -30.33 -21.60
N GLN A 529 11.22 -31.63 -21.51
CA GLN A 529 10.69 -32.67 -22.42
C GLN A 529 9.42 -33.37 -21.91
N GLN A 530 8.96 -33.12 -20.67
CA GLN A 530 7.74 -33.72 -20.11
C GLN A 530 6.51 -32.79 -20.09
N HIS A 531 6.59 -31.61 -20.73
CA HIS A 531 5.47 -30.65 -20.81
C HIS A 531 5.01 -30.31 -22.24
N GLU A 532 5.31 -31.15 -23.23
CA GLU A 532 4.85 -30.98 -24.62
C GLU A 532 4.02 -32.14 -25.20
N GLN A 533 3.46 -33.02 -24.37
CA GLN A 533 2.59 -34.10 -24.85
C GLN A 533 1.32 -34.26 -24.00
N PHE A 534 0.42 -33.27 -24.07
CA PHE A 534 -1.04 -33.44 -23.99
C PHE A 534 -1.71 -32.20 -24.60
N ALA A 535 -1.48 -31.99 -25.90
CA ALA A 535 -2.30 -31.10 -26.71
C ALA A 535 -3.17 -31.98 -27.61
N VAL A 536 -4.48 -31.98 -27.34
CA VAL A 536 -5.64 -32.17 -28.23
C VAL A 536 -6.78 -32.76 -27.39
N ALA A 537 -7.70 -31.86 -27.00
CA ALA A 537 -9.09 -32.07 -26.53
C ALA A 537 -9.42 -31.35 -25.21
N ASP A 538 -9.40 -30.01 -25.20
CA ASP A 538 -10.60 -29.20 -24.88
C ASP A 538 -10.32 -27.72 -25.22
N PHE A 539 -10.67 -27.31 -26.44
CA PHE A 539 -10.31 -26.00 -27.02
C PHE A 539 -11.36 -24.90 -26.71
N LEU A 540 -12.15 -25.08 -25.65
CA LEU A 540 -13.28 -24.21 -25.28
C LEU A 540 -13.37 -23.95 -23.76
N ALA A 541 -12.43 -23.18 -23.18
CA ALA A 541 -12.64 -22.48 -21.90
C ALA A 541 -11.63 -21.31 -21.77
N ARG A 542 -12.09 -20.07 -21.95
CA ARG A 542 -11.26 -18.85 -21.87
C ARG A 542 -10.76 -18.62 -20.44
N GLY A 543 -9.48 -18.88 -20.19
CA GLY A 543 -8.76 -18.59 -18.94
C GLY A 543 -7.35 -18.04 -19.15
N GLU A 544 -7.05 -17.55 -20.36
CA GLU A 544 -5.76 -16.97 -20.71
C GLU A 544 -5.85 -15.44 -20.72
N MET A 545 -4.85 -14.82 -20.11
CA MET A 545 -4.65 -13.38 -20.10
C MET A 545 -4.38 -12.82 -21.50
N THR A 546 -4.83 -11.59 -21.76
CA THR A 546 -4.60 -10.93 -23.05
C THR A 546 -3.11 -10.72 -23.35
N ASP A 547 -2.73 -10.72 -24.63
CA ASP A 547 -1.33 -10.47 -25.04
C ASP A 547 -0.82 -9.09 -24.61
N GLU A 548 -1.71 -8.09 -24.58
CA GLU A 548 -1.40 -6.73 -24.11
C GLU A 548 -1.06 -6.74 -22.61
N GLU A 549 -1.90 -7.37 -21.78
CA GLU A 549 -1.66 -7.53 -20.34
C GLU A 549 -0.37 -8.30 -20.07
N PHE A 550 -0.14 -9.41 -20.80
CA PHE A 550 1.11 -10.17 -20.71
C PHE A 550 2.34 -9.29 -21.00
N ASN A 551 2.30 -8.50 -22.07
CA ASN A 551 3.39 -7.60 -22.43
C ASN A 551 3.64 -6.51 -21.38
N TRP A 552 2.58 -5.93 -20.77
CA TRP A 552 2.74 -4.95 -19.70
C TRP A 552 3.36 -5.57 -18.44
N ARG A 553 2.96 -6.79 -18.06
CA ARG A 553 3.56 -7.52 -16.92
C ARG A 553 5.03 -7.85 -17.15
N CYS A 554 5.40 -8.28 -18.37
CA CYS A 554 6.80 -8.49 -18.74
C CYS A 554 7.64 -7.20 -18.68
N LYS A 555 7.00 -6.04 -18.79
CA LYS A 555 7.66 -4.72 -18.69
C LYS A 555 7.54 -4.09 -17.31
N ALA A 556 7.06 -4.83 -16.31
CA ALA A 556 6.86 -4.33 -14.96
C ALA A 556 8.16 -3.77 -14.37
N LYS A 557 8.02 -2.68 -13.61
CA LYS A 557 9.11 -1.96 -12.98
C LYS A 557 9.40 -2.50 -11.59
N ASP A 558 10.68 -2.61 -11.26
CA ASP A 558 11.14 -3.16 -9.99
C ASP A 558 11.03 -2.13 -8.84
N TYR A 559 11.07 -2.63 -7.60
CA TYR A 559 10.96 -1.81 -6.41
C TYR A 559 12.23 -0.99 -6.16
N LYS A 560 12.06 0.15 -5.49
CA LYS A 560 13.13 0.98 -4.93
C LYS A 560 13.60 0.40 -3.60
N GLU A 561 12.66 0.27 -2.66
CA GLU A 561 12.89 -0.22 -1.29
C GLU A 561 11.88 -1.30 -0.89
N ARG A 562 12.30 -2.17 0.02
CA ARG A 562 11.50 -3.29 0.57
C ARG A 562 11.55 -3.24 2.09
N LEU A 563 10.38 -3.29 2.73
CA LEU A 563 10.22 -3.22 4.18
C LEU A 563 9.70 -4.56 4.69
N LEU A 564 10.43 -5.13 5.65
CA LEU A 564 10.21 -6.48 6.17
C LEU A 564 9.84 -6.45 7.65
N GLY A 565 9.19 -7.53 8.10
CA GLY A 565 8.95 -7.83 9.52
C GLY A 565 7.50 -7.89 9.94
N HIS A 566 6.58 -7.25 9.20
CA HIS A 566 5.15 -7.43 9.43
C HIS A 566 4.66 -8.78 8.86
N CYS A 567 3.42 -9.14 9.19
CA CYS A 567 2.74 -10.30 8.65
C CYS A 567 1.37 -9.89 8.09
N ASN A 568 1.07 -10.35 6.87
CA ASN A 568 -0.16 -10.03 6.14
C ASN A 568 -0.68 -11.27 5.40
N THR A 569 -1.20 -12.26 6.11
CA THR A 569 -1.61 -13.56 5.52
C THR A 569 -3.05 -13.94 5.81
N THR A 570 -3.70 -13.28 6.77
CA THR A 570 -4.99 -13.68 7.33
C THR A 570 -6.14 -12.89 6.72
N THR A 571 -5.95 -11.57 6.58
CA THR A 571 -6.98 -10.65 6.09
C THR A 571 -6.60 -10.05 4.75
N ASP A 572 -7.57 -9.80 3.88
CA ASP A 572 -7.36 -9.11 2.60
C ASP A 572 -7.35 -7.57 2.73
N ILE A 573 -7.22 -7.05 3.96
CA ILE A 573 -7.19 -5.63 4.31
C ILE A 573 -6.00 -5.35 5.23
N LYS A 574 -5.03 -4.55 4.76
CA LYS A 574 -3.88 -4.16 5.59
C LYS A 574 -3.28 -2.83 5.15
N GLU A 575 -3.62 -1.76 5.85
CA GLU A 575 -3.15 -0.44 5.48
C GLU A 575 -1.65 -0.26 5.77
N ALA A 576 -0.97 0.43 4.85
CA ALA A 576 0.37 0.93 5.03
C ALA A 576 0.41 2.39 4.57
N ASN A 577 0.95 3.31 5.37
CA ASN A 577 0.90 4.74 5.10
C ASN A 577 2.27 5.42 5.32
N TYR A 578 2.50 6.50 4.57
CA TYR A 578 3.63 7.40 4.82
C TYR A 578 3.41 8.20 6.10
N PHE A 579 4.46 8.38 6.89
CA PHE A 579 4.43 9.15 8.13
C PHE A 579 5.59 10.17 8.21
N GLY A 580 5.27 11.36 8.69
CA GLY A 580 6.14 12.52 8.71
C GLY A 580 6.01 13.39 7.46
N ASN A 581 6.38 14.68 7.58
CA ASN A 581 6.22 15.68 6.51
C ASN A 581 6.89 15.34 5.17
N LYS A 582 7.92 14.49 5.16
CA LYS A 582 8.58 14.03 3.93
C LYS A 582 8.36 12.53 3.69
N GLY A 583 7.42 11.92 4.40
CA GLY A 583 7.23 10.47 4.46
C GLY A 583 8.52 9.76 4.89
N GLN A 584 9.26 10.32 5.84
CA GLN A 584 10.54 9.75 6.26
C GLN A 584 10.38 8.41 7.00
N PHE A 585 9.18 8.12 7.49
CA PHE A 585 8.79 6.83 8.06
C PHE A 585 7.63 6.22 7.28
N ILE A 586 7.52 4.90 7.36
CA ILE A 586 6.37 4.13 6.90
C ILE A 586 5.75 3.45 8.10
N VAL A 587 4.43 3.36 8.15
CA VAL A 587 3.70 2.65 9.20
C VAL A 587 2.72 1.66 8.59
N ALA A 588 2.58 0.48 9.22
CA ALA A 588 1.64 -0.54 8.77
C ALA A 588 1.22 -1.47 9.91
N GLY A 589 0.02 -2.04 9.80
CA GLY A 589 -0.49 -3.06 10.71
C GLY A 589 0.03 -4.46 10.38
N SER A 590 -0.20 -5.41 11.28
CA SER A 590 0.26 -6.79 11.16
C SER A 590 -0.71 -7.79 11.81
N ASP A 591 -0.67 -9.04 11.34
CA ASP A 591 -1.49 -10.18 11.79
C ASP A 591 -0.98 -10.85 13.09
N ASP A 592 -0.12 -10.16 13.84
CA ASP A 592 0.32 -10.49 15.20
C ASP A 592 -0.26 -9.49 16.23
N GLY A 593 -1.14 -8.59 15.77
CA GLY A 593 -1.77 -7.54 16.58
C GLY A 593 -0.84 -6.35 16.84
N ASN A 594 0.29 -6.30 16.16
CA ASN A 594 1.23 -5.19 16.27
C ASN A 594 1.10 -4.23 15.08
N PHE A 595 1.56 -3.00 15.26
CA PHE A 595 1.91 -2.13 14.14
C PHE A 595 3.39 -1.77 14.18
N PHE A 596 3.93 -1.50 13.01
CA PHE A 596 5.34 -1.31 12.77
C PHE A 596 5.59 0.09 12.24
N ILE A 597 6.73 0.67 12.60
CA ILE A 597 7.26 1.91 12.04
C ILE A 597 8.65 1.61 11.46
N TRP A 598 8.85 1.88 10.17
CA TRP A 598 10.15 1.75 9.50
C TRP A 598 10.72 3.12 9.15
N GLU A 599 12.05 3.26 9.24
CA GLU A 599 12.75 4.38 8.61
C GLU A 599 12.83 4.12 7.10
N ARG A 600 12.22 4.99 6.29
CA ARG A 600 12.03 4.77 4.85
C ARG A 600 13.34 4.60 4.08
N LYS A 601 14.40 5.32 4.47
CA LYS A 601 15.69 5.35 3.74
C LYS A 601 16.56 4.12 3.96
N SER A 602 16.50 3.51 5.14
CA SER A 602 17.30 2.32 5.47
C SER A 602 16.49 1.03 5.33
N GLY A 603 15.17 1.12 5.35
CA GLY A 603 14.26 -0.02 5.45
C GLY A 603 14.26 -0.67 6.83
N ASN A 604 14.96 -0.09 7.81
CA ASN A 604 15.09 -0.65 9.16
C ASN A 604 13.83 -0.36 9.98
N ILE A 605 13.43 -1.32 10.80
CA ILE A 605 12.35 -1.15 11.77
C ILE A 605 12.82 -0.18 12.86
N HIS A 606 12.15 0.97 12.98
CA HIS A 606 12.39 1.94 14.03
C HIS A 606 11.76 1.47 15.36
N SER A 607 10.48 1.07 15.32
CA SER A 607 9.72 0.69 16.52
C SER A 607 8.53 -0.20 16.18
N ILE A 608 8.12 -1.04 17.13
CA ILE A 608 6.95 -1.92 17.04
C ILE A 608 6.07 -1.65 18.27
N TYR A 609 4.75 -1.69 18.12
CA TYR A 609 3.82 -1.52 19.23
C TYR A 609 2.67 -2.53 19.15
N LYS A 610 2.30 -3.10 20.31
CA LYS A 610 1.09 -3.91 20.46
C LYS A 610 -0.13 -3.01 20.40
N ALA A 611 -0.98 -3.16 19.39
CA ALA A 611 -2.20 -2.36 19.26
C ALA A 611 -3.44 -3.20 19.54
N ASP A 612 -3.65 -4.28 18.78
CA ASP A 612 -4.85 -5.10 18.87
C ASP A 612 -4.54 -6.49 19.44
N SER A 613 -5.58 -7.19 19.88
CA SER A 613 -5.46 -8.54 20.41
C SER A 613 -4.77 -9.51 19.43
N ALA A 614 -5.16 -9.49 18.15
CA ALA A 614 -4.65 -10.43 17.14
C ALA A 614 -4.29 -9.81 15.78
N ILE A 615 -5.03 -8.81 15.29
CA ILE A 615 -4.84 -8.29 13.94
C ILE A 615 -5.05 -6.78 13.93
N VAL A 616 -4.08 -6.03 13.40
CA VAL A 616 -4.24 -4.59 13.09
C VAL A 616 -4.49 -4.45 11.59
N ASN A 617 -5.61 -3.85 11.18
CA ASN A 617 -5.96 -3.65 9.78
C ASN A 617 -5.67 -2.21 9.32
N CYS A 618 -5.94 -1.22 10.15
CA CYS A 618 -5.78 0.20 9.85
C CYS A 618 -4.66 0.82 10.69
N VAL A 619 -3.79 1.58 10.05
CA VAL A 619 -2.76 2.40 10.72
C VAL A 619 -2.68 3.74 10.01
N LEU A 620 -3.33 4.74 10.60
CA LEU A 620 -3.61 6.01 9.94
C LEU A 620 -2.95 7.19 10.69
N PRO A 621 -1.83 7.73 10.19
CA PRO A 621 -1.21 8.91 10.78
C PRO A 621 -2.07 10.16 10.58
N HIS A 622 -2.10 11.02 11.59
CA HIS A 622 -2.73 12.34 11.50
C HIS A 622 -1.92 13.25 10.57
N ALA A 623 -2.57 14.09 9.75
CA ALA A 623 -1.91 14.91 8.71
C ALA A 623 -0.81 15.87 9.21
N GLU A 624 -0.98 16.47 10.40
CA GLU A 624 -0.03 17.48 10.92
C GLU A 624 0.67 17.14 12.26
N LEU A 625 0.08 16.30 13.11
CA LEU A 625 0.55 16.03 14.47
C LEU A 625 1.27 14.69 14.53
N CYS A 626 2.18 14.53 15.50
CA CYS A 626 2.66 13.20 15.90
C CYS A 626 1.52 12.48 16.62
N LEU A 627 0.57 11.99 15.85
CA LEU A 627 -0.64 11.33 16.30
C LEU A 627 -0.98 10.24 15.29
N MET A 628 -1.41 9.08 15.76
CA MET A 628 -1.82 7.98 14.91
C MET A 628 -3.11 7.37 15.43
N ALA A 629 -3.95 6.86 14.54
CA ALA A 629 -5.07 6.01 14.89
C ALA A 629 -4.84 4.60 14.34
N THR A 630 -5.09 3.58 15.14
CA THR A 630 -5.06 2.18 14.70
C THR A 630 -6.34 1.46 15.06
N SER A 631 -6.70 0.49 14.24
CA SER A 631 -7.81 -0.42 14.51
C SER A 631 -7.65 -1.73 13.73
N GLY A 632 -8.42 -2.74 14.08
CA GLY A 632 -8.38 -4.03 13.41
C GLY A 632 -9.54 -4.92 13.85
N ILE A 633 -9.22 -6.10 14.37
CA ILE A 633 -10.22 -7.08 14.78
C ILE A 633 -10.91 -6.72 16.10
N ASP A 634 -10.29 -5.85 16.90
CA ASP A 634 -10.94 -5.33 18.09
C ASP A 634 -12.04 -4.30 17.70
N HIS A 635 -12.98 -4.06 18.61
CA HIS A 635 -14.13 -3.16 18.41
C HIS A 635 -13.86 -1.72 18.85
N ASP A 636 -12.62 -1.39 19.19
CA ASP A 636 -12.21 -0.05 19.62
C ASP A 636 -11.08 0.49 18.74
N ILE A 637 -10.83 1.79 18.87
CA ILE A 637 -9.81 2.51 18.09
C ILE A 637 -8.77 3.03 19.06
N LYS A 638 -7.50 2.74 18.79
CA LYS A 638 -6.37 3.18 19.61
C LYS A 638 -5.80 4.48 19.03
N ILE A 639 -5.59 5.47 19.89
CA ILE A 639 -4.95 6.74 19.55
C ILE A 639 -3.57 6.78 20.19
N TRP A 640 -2.55 7.07 19.39
CA TRP A 640 -1.14 7.04 19.76
C TRP A 640 -0.55 8.45 19.69
N SER A 641 0.09 8.91 20.76
CA SER A 641 0.74 10.22 20.80
C SER A 641 1.99 10.21 21.69
N PRO A 642 2.87 11.22 21.63
CA PRO A 642 4.03 11.31 22.51
C PRO A 642 3.64 11.50 23.98
N MET A 643 3.89 10.49 24.82
CA MET A 643 3.56 10.49 26.25
C MET A 643 4.74 10.93 27.12
N LYS A 644 4.51 11.26 28.39
CA LYS A 644 5.61 11.61 29.33
C LYS A 644 6.49 10.38 29.57
N GLU A 645 7.78 10.59 29.75
CA GLU A 645 8.74 9.52 30.05
C GLU A 645 8.35 8.82 31.35
N ASN A 646 8.24 7.48 31.33
CA ASN A 646 8.56 6.55 32.43
C ASN A 646 8.13 5.10 32.14
N GLU A 647 7.04 4.86 31.39
CA GLU A 647 6.56 3.51 31.06
C GLU A 647 6.09 3.41 29.61
N ARG A 648 6.48 2.34 28.92
CA ARG A 648 6.11 2.07 27.53
C ARG A 648 5.52 0.66 27.37
N PRO A 649 4.34 0.39 27.94
CA PRO A 649 3.81 -0.97 28.07
C PRO A 649 3.47 -1.64 26.73
N ASN A 650 3.17 -0.87 25.68
CA ASN A 650 2.85 -1.44 24.37
C ASN A 650 4.07 -1.49 23.45
N PHE A 651 5.18 -0.86 23.80
CA PHE A 651 6.39 -0.90 23.00
C PHE A 651 6.98 -2.32 22.99
N ILE A 652 7.23 -2.83 21.78
CA ILE A 652 7.89 -4.10 21.55
C ILE A 652 9.27 -3.81 20.98
N ASP A 653 10.29 -4.42 21.58
CA ASP A 653 11.66 -4.31 21.08
C ASP A 653 11.77 -4.89 19.65
N PRO A 654 12.14 -4.06 18.64
CA PRO A 654 12.37 -4.54 17.28
C PRO A 654 13.46 -5.61 17.15
N LEU A 655 14.33 -5.75 18.14
CA LEU A 655 15.36 -6.78 18.20
C LEU A 655 14.87 -8.09 18.84
N GLY A 656 13.61 -8.14 19.27
CA GLY A 656 12.94 -9.35 19.75
C GLY A 656 12.57 -10.33 18.63
N ARG A 657 11.93 -11.44 19.02
CA ARG A 657 11.57 -12.54 18.10
C ARG A 657 10.42 -12.24 17.15
N CYS A 658 9.65 -11.18 17.40
CA CYS A 658 8.45 -10.81 16.65
C CYS A 658 8.68 -10.79 15.12
N VAL A 659 9.80 -10.21 14.68
CA VAL A 659 10.15 -10.15 13.25
C VAL A 659 10.36 -11.55 12.68
N GLU A 660 11.11 -12.41 13.38
CA GLU A 660 11.42 -13.77 12.91
C GLU A 660 10.17 -14.65 12.89
N GLU A 661 9.33 -14.56 13.93
CA GLU A 661 8.05 -15.26 14.05
C GLU A 661 7.10 -14.89 12.90
N ASN A 662 7.01 -13.60 12.56
CA ASN A 662 6.21 -13.15 11.42
C ASN A 662 6.72 -13.71 10.09
N GLN A 663 8.05 -13.76 9.89
CA GLN A 663 8.63 -14.33 8.67
C GLN A 663 8.45 -15.84 8.59
N MET A 664 8.48 -16.55 9.72
CA MET A 664 8.12 -17.98 9.77
C MET A 664 6.63 -18.19 9.46
N LYS A 665 5.75 -17.35 10.01
CA LYS A 665 4.30 -17.40 9.77
C LYS A 665 3.98 -17.19 8.29
N MET A 666 4.65 -16.27 7.60
CA MET A 666 4.47 -16.06 6.16
C MET A 666 4.98 -17.19 5.27
N ARG A 667 5.92 -18.01 5.75
CA ARG A 667 6.41 -19.19 5.02
C ARG A 667 5.53 -20.43 5.19
N THR A 668 4.75 -20.48 6.26
CA THR A 668 3.96 -21.65 6.61
C THR A 668 2.65 -21.60 5.82
N ASP A 669 2.32 -22.69 5.12
CA ASP A 669 1.05 -22.81 4.41
C ASP A 669 -0.11 -22.46 5.37
N PRO A 670 -1.02 -21.53 5.02
CA PRO A 670 -2.22 -21.26 5.81
C PRO A 670 -2.98 -22.52 6.22
N PHE A 671 -2.96 -23.57 5.40
CA PHE A 671 -3.59 -24.87 5.67
C PHE A 671 -2.77 -25.79 6.59
N ALA A 672 -1.47 -25.55 6.79
CA ALA A 672 -0.68 -26.24 7.82
C ALA A 672 -0.97 -25.70 9.24
N ILE A 673 -1.61 -24.53 9.34
CA ILE A 673 -2.14 -23.93 10.57
C ILE A 673 -3.61 -24.35 10.77
N SER A 674 -4.00 -25.54 10.28
CA SER A 674 -5.31 -26.15 10.53
C SER A 674 -5.42 -26.61 11.99
N ASN A 675 -5.46 -25.65 12.91
CA ASN A 675 -6.06 -25.71 14.24
C ASN A 675 -5.89 -24.35 14.93
N ARG A 676 -6.54 -23.29 14.43
CA ARG A 676 -7.29 -22.32 15.25
C ARG A 676 -7.95 -21.23 14.41
N ASN A 677 -9.28 -21.29 14.47
CA ASN A 677 -10.25 -20.23 14.28
C ASN A 677 -10.48 -19.73 12.84
N ALA A 678 -11.63 -20.19 12.32
CA ALA A 678 -12.43 -19.47 11.34
C ALA A 678 -12.65 -18.02 11.83
N PHE A 679 -11.85 -17.08 11.34
CA PHE A 679 -12.10 -15.66 11.48
C PHE A 679 -12.17 -15.05 10.07
N CYS A 680 -13.36 -14.54 9.75
CA CYS A 680 -13.67 -13.61 8.67
C CYS A 680 -13.42 -14.08 7.22
N TRP A 681 -13.56 -15.38 6.95
CA TRP A 681 -14.04 -15.84 5.64
C TRP A 681 -15.47 -16.31 5.84
N ASN A 682 -16.47 -15.53 5.41
CA ASN A 682 -17.80 -15.95 4.95
C ASN A 682 -18.74 -14.73 4.82
N GLY A 683 -19.41 -14.61 3.67
CA GLY A 683 -20.62 -13.81 3.48
C GLY A 683 -20.45 -12.53 2.66
#